data_AF-A0A2H6AFM6-F1
#
_entry.id   AF-A0A2H6AFM6-F1
#
_cell.length_a   1.000
_cell.length_b   1.000
_cell.length_c   1.000
_cell.angle_alpha   90.00
_cell.angle_beta   90.00
_cell.angle_gamma   90.00
#
_symmetry.space_group_name_H-M   'P 1'
#
loop_
_entity.id
_entity.type
_entity.pdbx_description
1 polymer ?
#
loop_
_entity_poly.entity_id
_entity_poly.type
_entity_poly.pdbx_seq_one_letter_code
_entity_poly.pdbx_strand_id
1 'polypeptide(L)'
;MTWPLPQRFHIRLTMLSDWHIGSGTGRPGNIDRLILRDSDGLPFVPGKTLHGVWRDACELLCRALDNGQIGGWSKLVGYLFGSQPALGQQDPSGRHANPHLEPVPSAVQIRPARIVPSLRAILRKADHRLKQALTFVKPGVAIDRPSGSAKADYLRFEEMARVGTVLEAECSLNVPESMCEAASALLLASAKLVERLGGKRRRGSGRCRLEIAEADYSKALEWLKTHSEAPSWPEDPARQPAPVKPSPPVPTGNSWVIVPLKLILHGPLAVAYRVTGNVVESLDYLPGYYLLPHITRVFPELQAAVPPGDVVVLPAYPEVAGERGEPVPLALFAPKAGPGLSKPADVVNRLIQPDPGGGIQLKQIREGYLAPSQPTQHLRTPKTVLTHNTVFDDYQRPSEETGGVYSYEAIASEVVLRSELRLRQAWANQLAKRDPAWYRKLSGIVSLGRSKKDDYGEVELQAEAPHELSASTPELSDKPLFVWLTSDTLLRNDQLRLEPTPEMLVRELSRRLGVTLRVRSSNGQKLLDALVRVRRLEAWHVGWGLPRPSLVALQAGSCVVFEVEQGTLKPEQLQQLEASGIGERTAEGFGQVRFNHPLLTQPFKDLTKDQKSAANPAQTNATPSKLSQQAAGFEFARLIERECWKQEIRRACLAIAADRRKREEFLGWEAEGGQGKPPMSQLGGLRSQLARLHKAEDVQALLEWLEHLQKNPRRSEKWPNGSLRRIESLLRNPGEIWQKILKSDDNWPTLTKDAIQQLQQELWPQAIRMFFDACIRAHKRELEEQSS
;
A
#
# COMPACT_ATOMS: atom_id res chain seq x y z
N MET A 1 -4.74 2.58 -32.46
CA MET A 1 -5.28 1.50 -31.60
C MET A 1 -4.33 0.32 -31.72
N THR A 2 -4.12 -0.41 -30.64
CA THR A 2 -3.08 -1.44 -30.49
C THR A 2 -3.71 -2.84 -30.57
N TRP A 3 -3.11 -3.71 -31.39
CA TRP A 3 -3.48 -5.13 -31.54
C TRP A 3 -2.25 -5.94 -32.00
N PRO A 4 -1.97 -7.11 -31.39
CA PRO A 4 -2.51 -7.61 -30.12
C PRO A 4 -2.11 -6.69 -28.95
N LEU A 5 -2.53 -7.01 -27.72
CA LEU A 5 -2.12 -6.25 -26.55
C LEU A 5 -0.60 -6.37 -26.33
N PRO A 6 0.09 -5.27 -25.99
CA PRO A 6 1.50 -5.32 -25.60
C PRO A 6 1.67 -6.03 -24.25
N GLN A 7 2.91 -6.41 -23.91
CA GLN A 7 3.22 -7.04 -22.61
C GLN A 7 2.75 -6.20 -21.42
N ARG A 8 2.76 -4.86 -21.54
CA ARG A 8 2.20 -3.93 -20.54
C ARG A 8 1.18 -3.02 -21.16
N PHE A 9 0.03 -2.91 -20.52
CA PHE A 9 -1.08 -2.08 -20.97
C PHE A 9 -1.80 -1.47 -19.76
N HIS A 10 -2.60 -0.44 -20.01
CA HIS A 10 -3.37 0.23 -18.96
C HIS A 10 -4.85 -0.06 -19.10
N ILE A 11 -5.51 -0.22 -17.96
CA ILE A 11 -6.97 -0.29 -17.89
C ILE A 11 -7.52 0.96 -17.23
N ARG A 12 -8.69 1.40 -17.69
CA ARG A 12 -9.49 2.48 -17.13
C ARG A 12 -10.79 1.91 -16.59
N LEU A 13 -11.05 2.20 -15.32
CA LEU A 13 -12.27 1.83 -14.62
C LEU A 13 -13.05 3.11 -14.31
N THR A 14 -14.23 3.26 -14.92
CA THR A 14 -15.13 4.40 -14.68
C THR A 14 -16.30 3.96 -13.82
N MET A 15 -16.48 4.60 -12.65
CA MET A 15 -17.58 4.31 -11.74
C MET A 15 -18.85 5.06 -12.17
N LEU A 16 -19.88 4.31 -12.55
CA LEU A 16 -21.17 4.83 -13.05
C LEU A 16 -22.23 4.96 -11.95
N SER A 17 -21.89 4.58 -10.72
CA SER A 17 -22.70 4.78 -9.52
C SER A 17 -21.79 4.88 -8.29
N ASP A 18 -22.34 5.29 -7.14
CA ASP A 18 -21.61 5.23 -5.87
C ASP A 18 -21.21 3.79 -5.55
N TRP A 19 -20.06 3.64 -4.92
CA TRP A 19 -19.41 2.34 -4.78
C TRP A 19 -18.80 2.13 -3.40
N HIS A 20 -18.62 0.85 -3.06
CA HIS A 20 -18.08 0.44 -1.77
C HIS A 20 -17.16 -0.77 -1.94
N ILE A 21 -15.86 -0.52 -1.83
CA ILE A 21 -14.87 -1.53 -1.50
C ILE A 21 -14.53 -1.36 -0.02
N GLY A 22 -14.95 -2.33 0.80
CA GLY A 22 -14.83 -2.22 2.25
C GLY A 22 -13.41 -2.48 2.74
N SER A 23 -13.00 -1.76 3.78
CA SER A 23 -11.73 -2.01 4.49
C SER A 23 -11.78 -3.22 5.44
N GLY A 24 -12.95 -3.81 5.64
CA GLY A 24 -13.20 -4.80 6.69
C GLY A 24 -13.42 -4.20 8.09
N THR A 25 -13.33 -2.87 8.23
CA THR A 25 -13.42 -2.16 9.51
C THR A 25 -14.51 -1.08 9.52
N GLY A 26 -14.87 -0.62 10.73
CA GLY A 26 -15.78 0.51 10.98
C GLY A 26 -15.18 1.48 12.00
N ARG A 27 -15.82 2.63 12.20
CA ARG A 27 -15.57 3.56 13.30
C ARG A 27 -16.63 3.33 14.37
N PRO A 28 -16.28 2.77 15.55
CA PRO A 28 -17.22 2.56 16.63
C PRO A 28 -18.03 3.83 16.95
N GLY A 29 -19.34 3.69 17.08
CA GLY A 29 -20.26 4.79 17.38
C GLY A 29 -20.54 5.78 16.24
N ASN A 30 -20.02 5.55 15.03
CA ASN A 30 -20.21 6.47 13.90
C ASN A 30 -20.50 5.76 12.56
N ILE A 31 -19.54 4.99 12.03
CA ILE A 31 -19.64 4.37 10.70
C ILE A 31 -19.42 2.87 10.83
N ASP A 32 -20.41 2.05 10.46
CA ASP A 32 -20.30 0.59 10.57
C ASP A 32 -19.33 -0.02 9.55
N ARG A 33 -19.20 0.59 8.37
CA ARG A 33 -18.31 0.12 7.30
C ARG A 33 -17.59 1.25 6.61
N LEU A 34 -16.27 1.26 6.73
CA LEU A 34 -15.40 2.18 6.01
C LEU A 34 -15.00 1.62 4.65
N ILE A 35 -14.79 2.51 3.69
CA ILE A 35 -14.15 2.13 2.44
C ILE A 35 -12.64 1.92 2.64
N LEU A 36 -12.05 1.13 1.75
CA LEU A 36 -10.61 0.98 1.64
C LEU A 36 -9.97 2.22 0.98
N ARG A 37 -8.80 2.62 1.47
CA ARG A 37 -8.02 3.75 0.96
C ARG A 37 -6.57 3.36 0.76
N ASP A 38 -5.92 3.99 -0.21
CA ASP A 38 -4.50 3.75 -0.47
C ASP A 38 -3.59 4.55 0.46
N SER A 39 -2.27 4.47 0.24
CA SER A 39 -1.25 5.18 1.01
C SER A 39 -1.38 6.71 0.97
N ASP A 40 -2.14 7.28 0.04
CA ASP A 40 -2.43 8.72 -0.01
C ASP A 40 -3.75 9.10 0.69
N GLY A 41 -4.42 8.11 1.28
CA GLY A 41 -5.75 8.27 1.87
C GLY A 41 -6.87 8.41 0.85
N LEU A 42 -6.64 8.00 -0.41
CA LEU A 42 -7.63 8.13 -1.48
C LEU A 42 -8.37 6.80 -1.72
N PRO A 43 -9.67 6.83 -2.08
CA PRO A 43 -10.40 5.63 -2.50
C PRO A 43 -9.72 4.95 -3.70
N PHE A 44 -9.58 3.62 -3.65
CA PHE A 44 -9.03 2.83 -4.76
C PHE A 44 -9.71 1.47 -4.85
N VAL A 45 -9.50 0.77 -5.97
CA VAL A 45 -9.97 -0.62 -6.15
C VAL A 45 -8.76 -1.55 -6.15
N PRO A 46 -8.69 -2.54 -5.23
CA PRO A 46 -7.63 -3.53 -5.19
C PRO A 46 -7.51 -4.30 -6.51
N GLY A 47 -6.26 -4.56 -6.91
CA GLY A 47 -5.92 -5.45 -8.02
C GLY A 47 -6.51 -6.84 -7.83
N LYS A 48 -6.60 -7.33 -6.59
CA LYS A 48 -7.25 -8.64 -6.31
C LYS A 48 -8.76 -8.63 -6.58
N THR A 49 -9.41 -7.50 -6.31
CA THR A 49 -10.84 -7.33 -6.67
C THR A 49 -11.01 -7.28 -8.18
N LEU A 50 -10.15 -6.53 -8.89
CA LEU A 50 -10.19 -6.46 -10.35
C LEU A 50 -9.89 -7.82 -10.99
N HIS A 51 -8.88 -8.53 -10.50
CA HIS A 51 -8.50 -9.86 -10.96
C HIS A 51 -9.66 -10.84 -10.83
N GLY A 52 -10.32 -10.88 -9.66
CA GLY A 52 -11.47 -11.74 -9.44
C GLY A 52 -12.68 -11.40 -10.31
N VAL A 53 -13.06 -10.13 -10.41
CA VAL A 53 -14.23 -9.71 -11.20
C VAL A 53 -13.99 -9.86 -12.71
N TRP A 54 -12.76 -9.61 -13.17
CA TRP A 54 -12.41 -9.78 -14.59
C TRP A 54 -12.28 -11.26 -14.95
N ARG A 55 -11.77 -12.08 -14.04
CA ARG A 55 -11.81 -13.55 -14.18
C ARG A 55 -13.25 -14.03 -14.33
N ASP A 56 -14.16 -13.65 -13.41
CA ASP A 56 -15.60 -13.98 -13.44
C ASP A 56 -16.22 -13.64 -14.80
N ALA A 57 -15.95 -12.43 -15.31
CA ALA A 57 -16.37 -12.01 -16.65
C ALA A 57 -15.75 -12.84 -17.79
N CYS A 58 -14.49 -13.27 -17.66
CA CYS A 58 -13.83 -14.12 -18.64
C CYS A 58 -14.35 -15.56 -18.60
N GLU A 59 -14.68 -16.10 -17.42
CA GLU A 59 -15.32 -17.42 -17.26
C GLU A 59 -16.70 -17.43 -17.92
N LEU A 60 -17.49 -16.37 -17.75
CA LEU A 60 -18.78 -16.22 -18.43
C LEU A 60 -18.63 -16.22 -19.96
N LEU A 61 -17.67 -15.44 -20.48
CA LEU A 61 -17.38 -15.40 -21.92
C LEU A 61 -16.93 -16.77 -22.43
N CYS A 62 -15.95 -17.39 -21.79
CA CYS A 62 -15.39 -18.66 -22.23
C CYS A 62 -16.40 -19.79 -22.16
N ARG A 63 -17.28 -19.80 -21.16
CA ARG A 63 -18.39 -20.78 -21.10
C ARG A 63 -19.36 -20.59 -22.26
N ALA A 64 -19.61 -19.37 -22.71
CA ALA A 64 -20.42 -19.12 -23.90
C ALA A 64 -19.72 -19.61 -25.18
N LEU A 65 -18.41 -19.38 -25.32
CA LEU A 65 -17.60 -19.91 -26.43
C LEU A 65 -17.54 -21.44 -26.45
N ASP A 66 -17.57 -22.08 -25.28
CA ASP A 66 -17.63 -23.53 -25.10
C ASP A 66 -19.08 -24.09 -25.14
N ASN A 67 -20.05 -23.37 -25.75
CA ASN A 67 -21.45 -23.80 -25.87
C ASN A 67 -22.13 -24.18 -24.54
N GLY A 68 -21.80 -23.46 -23.46
CA GLY A 68 -22.36 -23.67 -22.12
C GLY A 68 -21.62 -24.72 -21.28
N GLN A 69 -20.67 -25.44 -21.86
CA GLN A 69 -19.88 -26.49 -21.21
C GLN A 69 -18.51 -25.96 -20.74
N ILE A 70 -17.76 -26.80 -20.01
CA ILE A 70 -16.36 -26.52 -19.65
C ILE A 70 -15.48 -27.14 -20.75
N GLY A 71 -14.97 -26.30 -21.65
CA GLY A 71 -14.15 -26.70 -22.79
C GLY A 71 -12.75 -26.10 -22.79
N GLY A 72 -12.17 -25.96 -23.98
CA GLY A 72 -10.81 -25.43 -24.16
C GLY A 72 -10.70 -23.97 -23.73
N TRP A 73 -11.70 -23.14 -24.04
CA TRP A 73 -11.71 -21.73 -23.67
C TRP A 73 -11.78 -21.55 -22.15
N SER A 74 -12.59 -22.36 -21.47
CA SER A 74 -12.73 -22.37 -20.01
C SER A 74 -11.41 -22.76 -19.32
N LYS A 75 -10.68 -23.74 -19.86
CA LYS A 75 -9.36 -24.14 -19.34
C LYS A 75 -8.30 -23.03 -19.54
N LEU A 76 -8.36 -22.29 -20.64
CA LEU A 76 -7.47 -21.16 -20.91
C LEU A 76 -7.61 -20.03 -19.88
N VAL A 77 -8.77 -19.86 -19.25
CA VAL A 77 -8.94 -18.91 -18.13
C VAL A 77 -8.01 -19.26 -16.96
N GLY A 78 -7.85 -20.55 -16.66
CA GLY A 78 -6.94 -21.04 -15.62
C GLY A 78 -5.47 -20.71 -15.91
N TYR A 79 -5.09 -20.62 -17.18
CA TYR A 79 -3.77 -20.16 -17.59
C TYR A 79 -3.62 -18.63 -17.48
N LEU A 80 -4.62 -17.87 -17.94
CA LEU A 80 -4.56 -16.40 -17.91
C LEU A 80 -4.61 -15.84 -16.50
N PHE A 81 -5.54 -16.32 -15.66
CA PHE A 81 -5.80 -15.79 -14.32
C PHE A 81 -5.22 -16.67 -13.19
N GLY A 82 -4.59 -17.79 -13.54
CA GLY A 82 -4.06 -18.79 -12.61
C GLY A 82 -5.12 -19.78 -12.13
N SER A 83 -4.71 -20.94 -11.64
CA SER A 83 -5.65 -21.95 -11.13
C SER A 83 -6.11 -21.64 -9.69
N GLN A 84 -7.15 -22.34 -9.21
CA GLN A 84 -7.74 -22.12 -7.88
C GLN A 84 -7.62 -23.38 -7.00
N PRO A 85 -6.44 -23.67 -6.40
CA PRO A 85 -6.22 -24.87 -5.60
C PRO A 85 -7.18 -25.03 -4.42
N ALA A 86 -7.71 -23.93 -3.89
CA ALA A 86 -8.65 -23.93 -2.77
C ALA A 86 -9.98 -24.64 -3.09
N LEU A 87 -10.33 -24.81 -4.37
CA LEU A 87 -11.53 -25.54 -4.77
C LEU A 87 -11.36 -27.07 -4.64
N GLY A 88 -10.11 -27.58 -4.64
CA GLY A 88 -9.83 -29.01 -4.53
C GLY A 88 -10.64 -29.85 -5.54
N GLN A 89 -11.47 -30.77 -5.06
CA GLN A 89 -12.35 -31.59 -5.91
C GLN A 89 -13.47 -30.80 -6.61
N GLN A 90 -13.79 -29.60 -6.15
CA GLN A 90 -14.79 -28.72 -6.76
C GLN A 90 -14.21 -27.86 -7.89
N ASP A 91 -12.92 -27.99 -8.21
CA ASP A 91 -12.29 -27.30 -9.33
C ASP A 91 -12.95 -27.73 -10.66
N PRO A 92 -13.64 -26.82 -11.38
CA PRO A 92 -14.34 -27.15 -12.61
C PRO A 92 -13.42 -27.69 -13.72
N SER A 93 -12.12 -27.36 -13.67
CA SER A 93 -11.14 -27.89 -14.62
C SER A 93 -10.71 -29.34 -14.33
N GLY A 94 -11.03 -29.86 -13.14
CA GLY A 94 -10.60 -31.16 -12.63
C GLY A 94 -9.11 -31.24 -12.28
N ARG A 95 -8.33 -30.17 -12.49
CA ARG A 95 -6.87 -30.17 -12.26
C ARG A 95 -6.53 -30.48 -10.81
N HIS A 96 -7.23 -29.83 -9.88
CA HIS A 96 -6.96 -29.96 -8.45
C HIS A 96 -7.59 -31.18 -7.78
N ALA A 97 -8.30 -32.04 -8.52
CA ALA A 97 -8.68 -33.37 -8.04
C ALA A 97 -7.47 -34.29 -7.90
N ASN A 98 -6.41 -34.07 -8.69
CA ASN A 98 -5.14 -34.78 -8.57
C ASN A 98 -4.12 -33.91 -7.78
N PRO A 99 -3.73 -34.30 -6.55
CA PRO A 99 -2.78 -33.53 -5.75
C PRO A 99 -1.37 -33.47 -6.35
N HIS A 100 -1.06 -34.30 -7.35
CA HIS A 100 0.23 -34.26 -8.06
C HIS A 100 0.29 -33.20 -9.16
N LEU A 101 -0.84 -32.60 -9.55
CA LEU A 101 -0.85 -31.53 -10.55
C LEU A 101 -0.59 -30.18 -9.89
N GLU A 102 0.51 -29.54 -10.30
CA GLU A 102 0.94 -28.27 -9.75
C GLU A 102 -0.06 -27.13 -10.06
N PRO A 103 -0.24 -26.17 -9.15
CA PRO A 103 -0.99 -24.95 -9.43
C PRO A 103 -0.42 -24.14 -10.59
N VAL A 104 -1.30 -23.63 -11.45
CA VAL A 104 -0.91 -22.79 -12.60
C VAL A 104 -0.80 -21.33 -12.14
N PRO A 105 0.34 -20.65 -12.36
CA PRO A 105 0.45 -19.23 -12.07
C PRO A 105 -0.38 -18.39 -13.05
N SER A 106 -0.76 -17.19 -12.63
CA SER A 106 -1.48 -16.22 -13.48
C SER A 106 -0.53 -15.61 -14.51
N ALA A 107 -0.84 -15.74 -15.80
CA ALA A 107 -0.12 -15.06 -16.88
C ALA A 107 -0.41 -13.55 -16.91
N VAL A 108 -1.63 -13.16 -16.53
CA VAL A 108 -2.01 -11.75 -16.37
C VAL A 108 -1.70 -11.27 -14.95
N GLN A 109 -1.16 -10.06 -14.82
CA GLN A 109 -1.01 -9.35 -13.54
C GLN A 109 -1.79 -8.04 -13.63
N ILE A 110 -2.49 -7.68 -12.56
CA ILE A 110 -3.36 -6.50 -12.51
C ILE A 110 -3.04 -5.70 -11.26
N ARG A 111 -2.54 -4.48 -11.41
CA ARG A 111 -2.24 -3.59 -10.28
C ARG A 111 -3.50 -2.91 -9.74
N PRO A 112 -3.46 -2.37 -8.51
CA PRO A 112 -4.60 -1.66 -7.95
C PRO A 112 -5.01 -0.47 -8.83
N ALA A 113 -6.29 -0.34 -9.13
CA ALA A 113 -6.80 0.82 -9.87
C ALA A 113 -6.95 2.01 -8.93
N ARG A 114 -6.22 3.08 -9.25
CA ARG A 114 -6.09 4.29 -8.43
C ARG A 114 -6.60 5.50 -9.22
N ILE A 115 -6.98 6.57 -8.52
CA ILE A 115 -7.41 7.81 -9.17
C ILE A 115 -6.34 8.24 -10.18
N VAL A 116 -6.80 8.63 -11.38
CA VAL A 116 -5.95 9.00 -12.51
C VAL A 116 -4.78 9.91 -12.09
N PRO A 117 -3.55 9.70 -12.61
CA PRO A 117 -2.34 10.34 -12.10
C PRO A 117 -2.42 11.87 -12.00
N SER A 118 -3.04 12.52 -13.01
CA SER A 118 -3.23 13.97 -13.09
C SER A 118 -4.00 14.53 -11.88
N LEU A 119 -5.15 13.94 -11.56
CA LEU A 119 -5.99 14.35 -10.44
C LEU A 119 -5.39 13.93 -9.10
N ARG A 120 -4.80 12.73 -9.04
CA ARG A 120 -4.18 12.19 -7.82
C ARG A 120 -3.03 13.06 -7.33
N ALA A 121 -2.17 13.56 -8.22
CA ALA A 121 -1.06 14.44 -7.87
C ALA A 121 -1.54 15.73 -7.18
N ILE A 122 -2.68 16.28 -7.62
CA ILE A 122 -3.31 17.45 -7.00
C ILE A 122 -3.94 17.06 -5.66
N LEU A 123 -4.74 15.99 -5.62
CA LEU A 123 -5.44 15.53 -4.42
C LEU A 123 -4.49 15.21 -3.27
N ARG A 124 -3.32 14.63 -3.53
CA ARG A 124 -2.28 14.36 -2.51
C ARG A 124 -2.00 15.58 -1.64
N LYS A 125 -1.89 16.76 -2.26
CA LYS A 125 -1.56 18.04 -1.64
C LYS A 125 -2.80 18.93 -1.38
N ALA A 126 -3.99 18.46 -1.74
CA ALA A 126 -5.21 19.25 -1.62
C ALA A 126 -5.68 19.38 -0.16
N ASP A 127 -6.47 20.43 0.08
CA ASP A 127 -7.18 20.66 1.33
C ASP A 127 -7.98 19.40 1.74
N HIS A 128 -7.92 19.07 3.03
CA HIS A 128 -8.60 17.90 3.58
C HIS A 128 -10.13 17.92 3.32
N ARG A 129 -10.75 19.09 3.21
CA ARG A 129 -12.18 19.25 2.85
C ARG A 129 -12.50 18.64 1.48
N LEU A 130 -11.60 18.78 0.49
CA LEU A 130 -11.76 18.16 -0.83
C LEU A 130 -11.59 16.64 -0.75
N LYS A 131 -10.63 16.16 0.05
CA LYS A 131 -10.43 14.72 0.29
C LYS A 131 -11.64 14.08 0.96
N GLN A 132 -12.26 14.77 1.93
CA GLN A 132 -13.50 14.33 2.57
C GLN A 132 -14.66 14.25 1.58
N ALA A 133 -14.72 15.17 0.61
CA ALA A 133 -15.77 15.18 -0.40
C ALA A 133 -15.69 13.99 -1.39
N LEU A 134 -14.58 13.24 -1.45
CA LEU A 134 -14.47 12.00 -2.23
C LEU A 134 -15.43 10.89 -1.77
N THR A 135 -15.86 10.96 -0.51
CA THR A 135 -16.78 9.99 0.09
C THR A 135 -17.99 10.68 0.70
N PHE A 136 -18.97 9.88 1.09
CA PHE A 136 -20.08 10.31 1.93
C PHE A 136 -20.57 9.14 2.78
N VAL A 137 -21.33 9.43 3.83
CA VAL A 137 -21.96 8.41 4.66
C VAL A 137 -23.39 8.18 4.18
N LYS A 138 -23.68 6.95 3.78
CA LYS A 138 -25.02 6.50 3.38
C LYS A 138 -25.71 5.85 4.57
N PRO A 139 -26.82 6.41 5.09
CA PRO A 139 -27.63 5.74 6.09
C PRO A 139 -28.42 4.58 5.48
N GLY A 140 -28.68 3.57 6.30
CA GLY A 140 -29.47 2.39 5.96
C GLY A 140 -29.94 1.68 7.23
N VAL A 141 -30.57 0.51 7.05
CA VAL A 141 -31.04 -0.34 8.14
C VAL A 141 -30.25 -1.65 8.17
N ALA A 142 -30.00 -2.18 9.36
CA ALA A 142 -29.44 -3.52 9.48
C ALA A 142 -30.48 -4.57 9.05
N ILE A 143 -30.00 -5.65 8.44
CA ILE A 143 -30.84 -6.79 8.07
C ILE A 143 -30.62 -7.89 9.10
N ASP A 144 -31.71 -8.36 9.69
CA ASP A 144 -31.73 -9.53 10.55
C ASP A 144 -31.45 -10.80 9.71
N ARG A 145 -30.48 -11.61 10.14
CA ARG A 145 -29.97 -12.72 9.32
C ARG A 145 -30.98 -13.87 9.18
N PRO A 146 -31.64 -14.35 10.26
CA PRO A 146 -32.61 -15.43 10.15
C PRO A 146 -33.86 -15.03 9.36
N SER A 147 -34.43 -13.85 9.62
CA SER A 147 -35.68 -13.43 8.97
C SER A 147 -35.48 -12.81 7.58
N GLY A 148 -34.27 -12.35 7.26
CA GLY A 148 -34.00 -11.57 6.04
C GLY A 148 -34.64 -10.18 6.02
N SER A 149 -35.28 -9.77 7.11
CA SER A 149 -36.03 -8.50 7.24
C SER A 149 -35.18 -7.40 7.88
N ALA A 150 -35.69 -6.16 7.89
CA ALA A 150 -35.02 -5.06 8.58
C ALA A 150 -35.08 -5.29 10.09
N LYS A 151 -33.92 -5.22 10.77
CA LYS A 151 -33.85 -5.31 12.22
C LYS A 151 -34.45 -4.04 12.83
N ALA A 152 -35.42 -4.22 13.73
CA ALA A 152 -36.07 -3.12 14.44
C ALA A 152 -35.04 -2.23 15.16
N ASP A 153 -35.24 -0.92 15.07
CA ASP A 153 -34.46 0.13 15.74
C ASP A 153 -32.93 0.06 15.54
N TYR A 154 -32.51 -0.44 14.37
CA TYR A 154 -31.09 -0.68 14.09
C TYR A 154 -30.61 0.03 12.81
N LEU A 155 -30.19 1.29 12.98
CA LEU A 155 -29.54 2.06 11.91
C LEU A 155 -28.17 1.49 11.57
N ARG A 156 -27.80 1.68 10.32
CA ARG A 156 -26.49 1.28 9.78
C ARG A 156 -25.95 2.39 8.88
N PHE A 157 -24.71 2.77 9.10
CA PHE A 157 -24.02 3.80 8.33
C PHE A 157 -22.86 3.18 7.55
N GLU A 158 -22.88 3.33 6.24
CA GLU A 158 -21.83 2.83 5.36
C GLU A 158 -21.17 4.02 4.66
N GLU A 159 -19.84 4.09 4.69
CA GLU A 159 -19.10 5.03 3.86
C GLU A 159 -19.14 4.57 2.40
N MET A 160 -19.41 5.49 1.48
CA MET A 160 -19.50 5.24 0.05
C MET A 160 -18.55 6.19 -0.68
N ALA A 161 -17.82 5.66 -1.66
CA ALA A 161 -17.09 6.47 -2.63
C ALA A 161 -18.05 6.93 -3.74
N ARG A 162 -17.83 8.15 -4.23
CA ARG A 162 -18.77 8.80 -5.14
C ARG A 162 -18.71 8.28 -6.57
N VAL A 163 -19.86 8.29 -7.23
CA VAL A 163 -20.01 8.14 -8.68
C VAL A 163 -19.09 9.10 -9.46
N GLY A 164 -18.74 8.71 -10.68
CA GLY A 164 -17.90 9.51 -11.59
C GLY A 164 -16.41 9.32 -11.34
N THR A 165 -16.01 8.58 -10.31
CA THR A 165 -14.59 8.27 -10.06
C THR A 165 -14.01 7.55 -11.28
N VAL A 166 -12.91 8.08 -11.83
CA VAL A 166 -12.12 7.42 -12.88
C VAL A 166 -10.82 6.92 -12.26
N LEU A 167 -10.60 5.62 -12.39
CA LEU A 167 -9.44 4.92 -11.85
C LEU A 167 -8.64 4.28 -13.00
N GLU A 168 -7.33 4.22 -12.87
CA GLU A 168 -6.42 3.55 -13.81
C GLU A 168 -5.54 2.54 -13.09
N ALA A 169 -5.27 1.42 -13.76
CA ALA A 169 -4.35 0.38 -13.31
C ALA A 169 -3.43 -0.05 -14.46
N GLU A 170 -2.18 -0.34 -14.13
CA GLU A 170 -1.24 -1.02 -15.02
C GLU A 170 -1.50 -2.53 -14.95
N CYS A 171 -1.46 -3.18 -16.11
CA CYS A 171 -1.56 -4.62 -16.26
C CYS A 171 -0.35 -5.14 -17.05
N SER A 172 0.04 -6.38 -16.77
CA SER A 172 1.04 -7.08 -17.59
C SER A 172 0.52 -8.43 -18.06
N LEU A 173 0.80 -8.80 -19.31
CA LEU A 173 0.47 -10.08 -19.92
C LEU A 173 1.75 -10.82 -20.28
N ASN A 174 2.02 -11.93 -19.59
CA ASN A 174 3.21 -12.76 -19.82
C ASN A 174 2.80 -14.08 -20.46
N VAL A 175 2.63 -14.06 -21.78
CA VAL A 175 2.29 -15.24 -22.60
C VAL A 175 3.28 -15.40 -23.75
N PRO A 176 3.49 -16.63 -24.26
CA PRO A 176 4.21 -16.84 -25.52
C PRO A 176 3.57 -16.06 -26.66
N GLU A 177 4.37 -15.72 -27.68
CA GLU A 177 3.92 -14.98 -28.86
C GLU A 177 2.72 -15.65 -29.55
N SER A 178 2.74 -16.99 -29.63
CA SER A 178 1.65 -17.80 -30.21
C SER A 178 0.29 -17.66 -29.48
N MET A 179 0.30 -17.20 -28.23
CA MET A 179 -0.90 -17.03 -27.40
C MET A 179 -1.34 -15.57 -27.28
N CYS A 180 -0.58 -14.62 -27.83
CA CYS A 180 -0.78 -13.20 -27.62
C CYS A 180 -2.14 -12.73 -28.15
N GLU A 181 -2.53 -13.15 -29.35
CA GLU A 181 -3.81 -12.76 -29.96
C GLU A 181 -5.00 -13.35 -29.19
N ALA A 182 -4.96 -14.64 -28.86
CA ALA A 182 -6.03 -15.31 -28.12
C ALA A 182 -6.22 -14.71 -26.72
N ALA A 183 -5.12 -14.46 -26.01
CA ALA A 183 -5.16 -13.79 -24.71
C ALA A 183 -5.71 -12.36 -24.83
N SER A 184 -5.28 -11.61 -25.85
CA SER A 184 -5.76 -10.25 -26.11
C SER A 184 -7.24 -10.21 -26.41
N ALA A 185 -7.72 -11.12 -27.27
CA ALA A 185 -9.12 -11.29 -27.62
C ALA A 185 -10.00 -11.53 -26.39
N LEU A 186 -9.63 -12.51 -25.55
CA LEU A 186 -10.37 -12.83 -24.33
C LEU A 186 -10.38 -11.68 -23.33
N LEU A 187 -9.22 -11.04 -23.09
CA LEU A 187 -9.13 -9.91 -22.16
C LEU A 187 -9.98 -8.72 -22.62
N LEU A 188 -9.93 -8.37 -23.92
CA LEU A 188 -10.71 -7.26 -24.48
C LEU A 188 -12.21 -7.52 -24.43
N ALA A 189 -12.65 -8.71 -24.87
CA ALA A 189 -14.07 -9.06 -24.87
C ALA A 189 -14.63 -9.16 -23.44
N SER A 190 -13.91 -9.84 -22.53
CA SER A 190 -14.33 -9.99 -21.13
C SER A 190 -14.33 -8.67 -20.36
N ALA A 191 -13.45 -7.71 -20.69
CA ALA A 191 -13.46 -6.39 -20.04
C ALA A 191 -14.81 -5.67 -20.22
N LYS A 192 -15.48 -5.84 -21.37
CA LYS A 192 -16.81 -5.25 -21.62
C LYS A 192 -17.93 -5.91 -20.82
N LEU A 193 -17.73 -7.12 -20.31
CA LEU A 193 -18.68 -7.82 -19.43
C LEU A 193 -18.53 -7.43 -17.96
N VAL A 194 -17.49 -6.66 -17.60
CA VAL A 194 -17.31 -6.14 -16.24
C VAL A 194 -18.19 -4.89 -16.04
N GLU A 195 -19.42 -5.11 -15.60
CA GLU A 195 -20.40 -4.03 -15.41
C GLU A 195 -20.52 -3.54 -13.96
N ARG A 196 -20.07 -4.34 -12.98
CA ARG A 196 -20.25 -4.01 -11.55
C ARG A 196 -19.15 -4.57 -10.66
N LEU A 197 -18.76 -3.83 -9.63
CA LEU A 197 -17.78 -4.24 -8.63
C LEU A 197 -18.16 -3.86 -7.19
N GLY A 198 -17.49 -4.51 -6.24
CA GLY A 198 -17.60 -4.25 -4.81
C GLY A 198 -18.76 -4.95 -4.09
N GLY A 199 -18.77 -4.82 -2.76
CA GLY A 199 -19.61 -5.62 -1.85
C GLY A 199 -21.13 -5.39 -1.99
N LYS A 200 -21.55 -4.44 -2.84
CA LYS A 200 -22.95 -4.10 -3.12
C LYS A 200 -23.27 -4.12 -4.62
N ARG A 201 -22.44 -4.79 -5.44
CA ARG A 201 -22.63 -4.89 -6.91
C ARG A 201 -24.03 -5.35 -7.34
N ARG A 202 -24.73 -6.13 -6.51
CA ARG A 202 -26.09 -6.61 -6.78
C ARG A 202 -27.22 -5.82 -6.09
N ARG A 203 -26.89 -4.74 -5.35
CA ARG A 203 -27.85 -3.93 -4.57
C ARG A 203 -27.90 -2.47 -5.01
N GLY A 204 -27.61 -2.21 -6.29
CA GLY A 204 -27.72 -0.90 -6.91
C GLY A 204 -26.48 0.00 -6.80
N SER A 205 -25.42 -0.44 -6.12
CA SER A 205 -24.15 0.30 -6.03
C SER A 205 -23.04 -0.41 -6.81
N GLY A 206 -22.00 0.33 -7.20
CA GLY A 206 -20.81 -0.24 -7.83
C GLY A 206 -20.93 -0.56 -9.31
N ARG A 207 -21.94 -0.04 -10.04
CA ARG A 207 -21.93 -0.04 -11.51
C ARG A 207 -20.66 0.63 -12.02
N CYS A 208 -20.01 0.01 -13.00
CA CYS A 208 -18.76 0.47 -13.57
C CYS A 208 -18.66 0.11 -15.06
N ARG A 209 -17.68 0.70 -15.72
CA ARG A 209 -17.23 0.31 -17.05
C ARG A 209 -15.72 0.10 -17.01
N LEU A 210 -15.26 -1.06 -17.45
CA LEU A 210 -13.84 -1.40 -17.57
C LEU A 210 -13.41 -1.35 -19.04
N GLU A 211 -12.31 -0.64 -19.31
CA GLU A 211 -11.80 -0.43 -20.66
C GLU A 211 -10.28 -0.58 -20.67
N ILE A 212 -9.72 -1.15 -21.73
CA ILE A 212 -8.28 -1.22 -21.97
C ILE A 212 -7.93 -0.01 -22.84
N ALA A 213 -7.01 0.83 -22.37
CA ALA A 213 -6.61 2.04 -23.06
C ALA A 213 -5.97 1.70 -24.41
N GLU A 214 -6.30 2.47 -25.44
CA GLU A 214 -5.72 2.40 -26.80
C GLU A 214 -5.91 1.07 -27.54
N ALA A 215 -6.65 0.10 -27.01
CA ALA A 215 -6.82 -1.20 -27.63
C ALA A 215 -7.85 -1.23 -28.78
N ASP A 216 -7.64 -2.11 -29.75
CA ASP A 216 -8.56 -2.34 -30.87
C ASP A 216 -9.59 -3.45 -30.53
N TYR A 217 -10.76 -3.02 -30.03
CA TYR A 217 -11.84 -3.94 -29.66
C TYR A 217 -12.49 -4.61 -30.88
N SER A 218 -12.50 -3.95 -32.03
CA SER A 218 -13.13 -4.49 -33.24
C SER A 218 -12.35 -5.71 -33.75
N LYS A 219 -11.02 -5.61 -33.80
CA LYS A 219 -10.14 -6.74 -34.16
C LYS A 219 -10.26 -7.90 -33.17
N ALA A 220 -10.38 -7.63 -31.87
CA ALA A 220 -10.57 -8.66 -30.86
C ALA A 220 -11.83 -9.49 -31.11
N LEU A 221 -12.94 -8.83 -31.41
CA LEU A 221 -14.23 -9.49 -31.68
C LEU A 221 -14.22 -10.22 -33.03
N GLU A 222 -13.56 -9.67 -34.04
CA GLU A 222 -13.38 -10.34 -35.33
C GLU A 222 -12.54 -11.62 -35.18
N TRP A 223 -11.44 -11.55 -34.43
CA TRP A 223 -10.58 -12.70 -34.15
C TRP A 223 -11.35 -13.83 -33.44
N LEU A 224 -12.15 -13.51 -32.41
CA LEU A 224 -12.99 -14.51 -31.73
C LEU A 224 -14.06 -15.13 -32.64
N LYS A 225 -14.58 -14.38 -33.62
CA LYS A 225 -15.56 -14.91 -34.59
C LYS A 225 -14.92 -15.86 -35.59
N THR A 226 -13.65 -15.64 -35.96
CA THR A 226 -12.93 -16.47 -36.92
C THR A 226 -12.25 -17.68 -36.29
N HIS A 227 -12.14 -17.72 -34.95
CA HIS A 227 -11.51 -18.82 -34.20
C HIS A 227 -12.53 -19.45 -33.23
N SER A 228 -13.24 -20.48 -33.70
CA SER A 228 -14.25 -21.19 -32.90
C SER A 228 -13.64 -22.10 -31.82
N GLU A 229 -12.41 -22.56 -32.03
CA GLU A 229 -11.72 -23.47 -31.11
C GLU A 229 -10.61 -22.75 -30.35
N ALA A 230 -10.42 -23.13 -29.07
CA ALA A 230 -9.35 -22.59 -28.26
C ALA A 230 -7.98 -23.06 -28.82
N PRO A 231 -6.98 -22.16 -28.90
CA PRO A 231 -5.64 -22.55 -29.35
C PRO A 231 -5.02 -23.56 -28.37
N SER A 232 -4.01 -24.30 -28.81
CA SER A 232 -3.17 -25.07 -27.88
C SER A 232 -2.23 -24.13 -27.13
N TRP A 233 -1.96 -24.44 -25.86
CA TRP A 233 -1.00 -23.69 -25.03
C TRP A 233 -0.05 -24.64 -24.32
N PRO A 234 1.18 -24.20 -24.01
CA PRO A 234 2.06 -24.98 -23.15
C PRO A 234 1.44 -25.10 -21.76
N GLU A 235 1.16 -26.33 -21.33
CA GLU A 235 0.58 -26.60 -20.01
C GLU A 235 1.49 -26.17 -18.85
N ASP A 236 2.79 -25.99 -19.12
CA ASP A 236 3.78 -25.56 -18.13
C ASP A 236 4.90 -24.67 -18.75
N PRO A 237 4.78 -23.34 -18.70
CA PRO A 237 5.84 -22.43 -19.13
C PRO A 237 7.08 -22.47 -18.22
N ALA A 238 7.03 -23.07 -17.02
CA ALA A 238 8.16 -23.14 -16.09
C ALA A 238 9.13 -24.30 -16.38
N ARG A 239 8.78 -25.20 -17.31
CA ARG A 239 9.53 -26.45 -17.61
C ARG A 239 10.50 -26.37 -18.78
N GLN A 240 10.78 -25.20 -19.35
CA GLN A 240 11.85 -25.13 -20.36
C GLN A 240 13.20 -25.49 -19.69
N PRO A 241 13.88 -26.56 -20.13
CA PRO A 241 15.16 -26.94 -19.57
C PRO A 241 16.14 -25.79 -19.76
N ALA A 242 16.81 -25.39 -18.69
CA ALA A 242 17.85 -24.37 -18.76
C ALA A 242 18.91 -24.82 -19.79
N PRO A 243 19.33 -23.95 -20.72
CA PRO A 243 20.36 -24.28 -21.69
C PRO A 243 21.65 -24.73 -20.98
N VAL A 244 22.39 -25.61 -21.65
CA VAL A 244 23.59 -26.29 -21.15
C VAL A 244 24.58 -25.31 -20.52
N LYS A 245 25.04 -25.67 -19.30
CA LYS A 245 25.96 -24.88 -18.47
C LYS A 245 27.30 -24.62 -19.20
N PRO A 246 27.77 -23.37 -19.31
CA PRO A 246 29.18 -23.12 -19.61
C PRO A 246 30.07 -23.65 -18.48
N SER A 247 31.30 -24.06 -18.80
CA SER A 247 32.30 -24.44 -17.80
C SER A 247 32.50 -23.29 -16.80
N PRO A 248 32.49 -23.55 -15.48
CA PRO A 248 32.78 -22.50 -14.50
C PRO A 248 34.18 -21.93 -14.77
N PRO A 249 34.36 -20.61 -14.73
CA PRO A 249 35.68 -20.02 -14.80
C PRO A 249 36.55 -20.54 -13.66
N VAL A 250 37.84 -20.78 -13.92
CA VAL A 250 38.80 -21.13 -12.87
C VAL A 250 38.86 -19.95 -11.89
N PRO A 251 38.50 -20.12 -10.61
CA PRO A 251 38.56 -19.05 -9.65
C PRO A 251 40.01 -18.57 -9.54
N THR A 252 40.28 -17.33 -9.93
CA THR A 252 41.58 -16.69 -9.77
C THR A 252 41.41 -15.57 -8.75
N GLY A 253 41.89 -15.80 -7.53
CA GLY A 253 41.87 -14.83 -6.43
C GLY A 253 40.66 -14.90 -5.49
N ASN A 254 40.79 -14.28 -4.32
CA ASN A 254 39.81 -14.27 -3.23
C ASN A 254 38.91 -13.01 -3.21
N SER A 255 39.03 -12.13 -4.20
CA SER A 255 38.34 -10.83 -4.22
C SER A 255 36.87 -10.94 -4.64
N TRP A 256 36.09 -9.96 -4.17
CA TRP A 256 34.66 -9.84 -4.41
C TRP A 256 34.33 -8.50 -5.07
N VAL A 257 33.44 -8.56 -6.06
CA VAL A 257 32.78 -7.39 -6.66
C VAL A 257 31.38 -7.30 -6.08
N ILE A 258 30.99 -6.10 -5.66
CA ILE A 258 29.67 -5.78 -5.13
C ILE A 258 28.91 -4.97 -6.17
N VAL A 259 27.67 -5.36 -6.41
CA VAL A 259 26.67 -4.57 -7.13
C VAL A 259 25.60 -4.16 -6.13
N PRO A 260 25.55 -2.88 -5.71
CA PRO A 260 24.49 -2.39 -4.85
C PRO A 260 23.14 -2.44 -5.59
N LEU A 261 22.11 -2.90 -4.88
CA LEU A 261 20.76 -3.06 -5.40
C LEU A 261 19.80 -2.21 -4.57
N LYS A 262 19.09 -1.28 -5.20
CA LYS A 262 18.04 -0.47 -4.60
C LYS A 262 16.68 -0.93 -5.10
N LEU A 263 15.74 -1.15 -4.18
CA LEU A 263 14.39 -1.65 -4.45
C LEU A 263 13.39 -0.58 -4.01
N ILE A 264 12.71 0.04 -4.97
CA ILE A 264 11.64 1.02 -4.73
C ILE A 264 10.31 0.29 -4.87
N LEU A 265 9.49 0.33 -3.82
CA LEU A 265 8.20 -0.37 -3.79
C LEU A 265 7.10 0.48 -4.43
N HIS A 266 6.44 -0.03 -5.47
CA HIS A 266 5.28 0.63 -6.10
C HIS A 266 3.95 0.18 -5.50
N GLY A 267 3.98 -0.84 -4.64
CA GLY A 267 2.88 -1.31 -3.82
C GLY A 267 3.40 -2.04 -2.57
N PRO A 268 2.52 -2.48 -1.65
CA PRO A 268 2.93 -3.23 -0.48
C PRO A 268 3.67 -4.52 -0.85
N LEU A 269 4.68 -4.89 -0.07
CA LEU A 269 5.47 -6.10 -0.31
C LEU A 269 5.17 -7.15 0.77
N ALA A 270 4.43 -8.19 0.38
CA ALA A 270 4.12 -9.31 1.27
C ALA A 270 5.23 -10.36 1.23
N VAL A 271 5.90 -10.57 2.37
CA VAL A 271 7.01 -11.51 2.53
C VAL A 271 6.66 -12.49 3.65
N ALA A 272 5.94 -13.56 3.31
CA ALA A 272 5.35 -14.45 4.31
C ALA A 272 6.36 -14.89 5.39
N TYR A 273 5.99 -14.64 6.64
CA TYR A 273 6.74 -15.07 7.82
C TYR A 273 5.96 -16.16 8.56
N ARG A 274 4.74 -15.83 9.01
CA ARG A 274 3.85 -16.76 9.72
C ARG A 274 2.39 -16.34 9.54
N VAL A 275 1.48 -17.19 10.02
CA VAL A 275 0.04 -16.92 10.05
C VAL A 275 -0.43 -16.90 11.50
N THR A 276 -1.04 -15.81 11.93
CA THR A 276 -1.61 -15.61 13.27
C THR A 276 -3.11 -15.40 13.13
N GLY A 277 -3.92 -16.41 13.47
CA GLY A 277 -5.35 -16.39 13.18
C GLY A 277 -5.61 -16.30 11.67
N ASN A 278 -6.28 -15.24 11.22
CA ASN A 278 -6.52 -14.95 9.81
C ASN A 278 -5.57 -13.90 9.21
N VAL A 279 -4.49 -13.53 9.93
CA VAL A 279 -3.50 -12.55 9.47
C VAL A 279 -2.24 -13.27 9.04
N VAL A 280 -1.83 -13.06 7.79
CA VAL A 280 -0.52 -13.47 7.28
C VAL A 280 0.46 -12.34 7.54
N GLU A 281 1.38 -12.56 8.47
CA GLU A 281 2.41 -11.61 8.85
C GLU A 281 3.59 -11.71 7.87
N SER A 282 4.20 -10.56 7.56
CA SER A 282 5.38 -10.51 6.71
C SER A 282 6.65 -10.20 7.49
N LEU A 283 7.78 -10.75 7.04
CA LEU A 283 9.11 -10.25 7.42
C LEU A 283 9.22 -8.76 7.13
N ASP A 284 9.96 -8.04 7.95
CA ASP A 284 10.27 -6.60 7.85
C ASP A 284 11.38 -6.27 6.84
N TYR A 285 11.78 -7.26 6.05
CA TYR A 285 12.75 -7.19 4.96
C TYR A 285 12.45 -8.24 3.88
N LEU A 286 13.15 -8.17 2.76
CA LEU A 286 13.08 -9.18 1.71
C LEU A 286 14.31 -10.10 1.76
N PRO A 287 14.17 -11.41 2.01
CA PRO A 287 15.29 -12.35 1.94
C PRO A 287 15.95 -12.40 0.54
N GLY A 288 17.27 -12.64 0.50
CA GLY A 288 18.06 -12.63 -0.73
C GLY A 288 17.62 -13.66 -1.77
N TYR A 289 17.09 -14.80 -1.33
CA TYR A 289 16.54 -15.84 -2.23
C TYR A 289 15.35 -15.38 -3.08
N TYR A 290 14.69 -14.25 -2.78
CA TYR A 290 13.65 -13.69 -3.66
C TYR A 290 14.22 -13.00 -4.90
N LEU A 291 15.45 -12.48 -4.83
CA LEU A 291 16.13 -11.80 -5.94
C LEU A 291 16.90 -12.78 -6.83
N LEU A 292 17.35 -13.90 -6.26
CA LEU A 292 18.17 -14.89 -6.98
C LEU A 292 17.52 -15.41 -8.28
N PRO A 293 16.21 -15.73 -8.35
CA PRO A 293 15.57 -16.16 -9.60
C PRO A 293 15.54 -15.08 -10.68
N HIS A 294 15.51 -13.80 -10.30
CA HIS A 294 15.61 -12.72 -11.28
C HIS A 294 17.04 -12.62 -11.81
N ILE A 295 18.04 -12.66 -10.93
CA ILE A 295 19.46 -12.59 -11.28
C ILE A 295 19.85 -13.73 -12.23
N THR A 296 19.47 -14.97 -11.91
CA THR A 296 19.80 -16.15 -12.74
C THR A 296 18.95 -16.28 -13.99
N ARG A 297 17.86 -15.53 -14.11
CA ARG A 297 17.10 -15.38 -15.36
C ARG A 297 17.76 -14.36 -16.29
N VAL A 298 18.28 -13.27 -15.74
CA VAL A 298 19.02 -12.25 -16.50
C VAL A 298 20.41 -12.77 -16.92
N PHE A 299 21.07 -13.53 -16.03
CA PHE A 299 22.37 -14.16 -16.26
C PHE A 299 22.31 -15.68 -15.97
N PRO A 300 21.84 -16.48 -16.94
CA PRO A 300 21.75 -17.94 -16.79
C PRO A 300 23.07 -18.61 -16.39
N GLU A 301 24.22 -18.06 -16.82
CA GLU A 301 25.55 -18.56 -16.46
C GLU A 301 25.83 -18.56 -14.95
N LEU A 302 25.24 -17.62 -14.19
CA LEU A 302 25.44 -17.53 -12.74
C LEU A 302 24.77 -18.67 -11.97
N GLN A 303 23.91 -19.48 -12.59
CA GLN A 303 23.33 -20.66 -11.95
C GLN A 303 24.42 -21.64 -11.47
N ALA A 304 25.53 -21.75 -12.18
CA ALA A 304 26.66 -22.59 -11.79
C ALA A 304 27.45 -22.01 -10.60
N ALA A 305 27.39 -20.69 -10.38
CA ALA A 305 28.05 -20.01 -9.27
C ALA A 305 27.31 -20.14 -7.92
N VAL A 306 26.02 -20.50 -7.95
CA VAL A 306 25.17 -20.56 -6.75
C VAL A 306 25.59 -21.68 -5.79
N PRO A 307 25.69 -22.97 -6.20
CA PRO A 307 26.07 -24.04 -5.28
C PRO A 307 27.43 -23.86 -4.57
N PRO A 308 28.53 -23.42 -5.25
CA PRO A 308 29.81 -23.20 -4.56
C PRO A 308 29.82 -21.92 -3.71
N GLY A 309 28.79 -21.08 -3.79
CA GLY A 309 28.74 -19.81 -3.05
C GLY A 309 29.61 -18.71 -3.64
N ASP A 310 29.89 -18.76 -4.95
CA ASP A 310 30.64 -17.72 -5.67
C ASP A 310 29.78 -16.50 -6.05
N VAL A 311 28.47 -16.64 -5.87
CA VAL A 311 27.48 -15.57 -5.90
C VAL A 311 26.74 -15.54 -4.58
N VAL A 312 26.61 -14.35 -4.00
CA VAL A 312 25.89 -14.12 -2.75
C VAL A 312 24.93 -12.96 -2.96
N VAL A 313 23.65 -13.18 -2.64
CA VAL A 313 22.62 -12.14 -2.70
C VAL A 313 22.16 -11.84 -1.30
N LEU A 314 22.46 -10.65 -0.80
CA LEU A 314 22.10 -10.29 0.58
C LEU A 314 20.60 -10.08 0.75
N PRO A 315 20.07 -10.24 1.98
CA PRO A 315 18.74 -9.75 2.31
C PRO A 315 18.63 -8.26 1.99
N ALA A 316 17.52 -7.85 1.37
CA ALA A 316 17.21 -6.45 1.13
C ALA A 316 16.61 -5.84 2.40
N TYR A 317 17.42 -5.10 3.14
CA TYR A 317 17.02 -4.40 4.37
C TYR A 317 16.57 -2.97 4.08
N PRO A 318 15.74 -2.36 4.94
CA PRO A 318 15.32 -0.97 4.77
C PRO A 318 16.50 -0.02 4.63
N GLU A 319 16.35 0.97 3.75
CA GLU A 319 17.29 2.08 3.62
C GLU A 319 17.23 2.94 4.90
N VAL A 320 18.39 3.21 5.49
CA VAL A 320 18.54 4.10 6.65
C VAL A 320 19.64 5.10 6.30
N ALA A 321 19.38 6.40 6.41
CA ALA A 321 20.34 7.46 6.05
C ALA A 321 20.98 7.31 4.65
N GLY A 322 20.26 6.76 3.67
CA GLY A 322 20.74 6.57 2.31
C GLY A 322 21.64 5.36 2.09
N GLU A 323 21.77 4.46 3.06
CA GLU A 323 22.54 3.22 2.96
C GLU A 323 21.71 1.99 3.35
N ARG A 324 22.25 0.78 3.11
CA ARG A 324 21.59 -0.47 3.51
C ARG A 324 21.62 -0.58 5.02
N GLY A 325 20.45 -0.55 5.67
CA GLY A 325 20.36 -0.74 7.11
C GLY A 325 20.83 -2.13 7.53
N GLU A 326 21.41 -2.23 8.71
CA GLU A 326 21.78 -3.50 9.35
C GLU A 326 20.89 -3.74 10.58
N PRO A 327 20.49 -4.99 10.86
CA PRO A 327 19.54 -5.30 11.92
C PRO A 327 20.10 -4.96 13.29
N VAL A 328 19.34 -4.22 14.12
CA VAL A 328 19.80 -3.77 15.44
C VAL A 328 20.49 -4.92 16.22
N PRO A 329 21.73 -4.73 16.69
CA PRO A 329 22.41 -5.72 17.52
C PRO A 329 21.61 -6.00 18.78
N LEU A 330 21.36 -7.28 19.08
CA LEU A 330 20.64 -7.72 20.27
C LEU A 330 21.38 -7.42 21.57
N ALA A 331 22.64 -6.98 21.46
CA ALA A 331 23.44 -6.37 22.52
C ALA A 331 22.86 -5.07 23.09
N LEU A 332 22.01 -4.35 22.35
CA LEU A 332 21.50 -3.04 22.74
C LEU A 332 20.21 -3.14 23.57
N PHE A 333 20.19 -2.41 24.68
CA PHE A 333 19.07 -2.33 25.63
C PHE A 333 18.71 -0.88 25.89
N ALA A 334 17.44 -0.61 26.14
CA ALA A 334 16.94 0.71 26.55
C ALA A 334 15.90 0.57 27.67
N PRO A 335 15.63 1.63 28.47
CA PRO A 335 14.55 1.61 29.45
C PRO A 335 13.21 1.25 28.82
N LYS A 336 12.43 0.37 29.47
CA LYS A 336 11.18 -0.19 28.91
C LYS A 336 10.13 0.87 28.53
N ALA A 337 10.07 1.98 29.27
CA ALA A 337 9.18 3.12 29.03
C ALA A 337 9.90 4.31 28.37
N GLY A 338 11.15 4.12 27.93
CA GLY A 338 11.97 5.15 27.31
C GLY A 338 11.81 5.24 25.80
N PRO A 339 12.39 6.28 25.18
CA PRO A 339 12.31 6.53 23.73
C PRO A 339 13.14 5.55 22.86
N GLY A 340 13.78 4.54 23.44
CA GLY A 340 14.58 3.55 22.72
C GLY A 340 15.76 4.17 21.99
N LEU A 341 15.99 3.74 20.74
CA LEU A 341 17.07 4.24 19.88
C LEU A 341 16.98 5.75 19.57
N SER A 342 15.81 6.36 19.77
CA SER A 342 15.63 7.81 19.56
C SER A 342 16.34 8.67 20.61
N LYS A 343 16.82 8.08 21.72
CA LYS A 343 17.70 8.77 22.68
C LYS A 343 18.95 7.92 22.94
N PRO A 344 19.99 8.05 22.11
CA PRO A 344 21.21 7.22 22.20
C PRO A 344 21.88 7.20 23.58
N ALA A 345 21.76 8.28 24.35
CA ALA A 345 22.30 8.38 25.71
C ALA A 345 21.72 7.36 26.70
N ASP A 346 20.49 6.89 26.46
CA ASP A 346 19.80 5.94 27.33
C ASP A 346 20.04 4.48 26.89
N VAL A 347 20.73 4.26 25.77
CA VAL A 347 20.99 2.93 25.21
C VAL A 347 22.26 2.35 25.83
N VAL A 348 22.14 1.12 26.33
CA VAL A 348 23.22 0.38 26.98
C VAL A 348 23.61 -0.82 26.12
N ASN A 349 24.90 -0.97 25.83
CA ASN A 349 25.44 -2.16 25.18
C ASN A 349 25.87 -3.18 26.24
N ARG A 350 25.08 -4.25 26.41
CA ARG A 350 25.29 -5.25 27.48
C ARG A 350 26.47 -6.20 27.26
N LEU A 351 27.16 -6.14 26.11
CA LEU A 351 28.39 -6.90 25.87
C LEU A 351 29.62 -6.28 26.55
N ILE A 352 29.56 -4.98 26.81
CA ILE A 352 30.69 -4.18 27.33
C ILE A 352 30.32 -3.31 28.54
N GLN A 353 29.03 -3.11 28.81
CA GLN A 353 28.53 -2.34 29.96
C GLN A 353 27.71 -3.24 30.88
N PRO A 354 27.93 -3.17 32.21
CA PRO A 354 27.10 -3.88 33.18
C PRO A 354 25.69 -3.30 33.23
N ASP A 355 24.81 -3.99 33.95
CA ASP A 355 23.49 -3.43 34.27
C ASP A 355 23.65 -2.11 35.05
N PRO A 356 23.02 -1.00 34.62
CA PRO A 356 23.13 0.29 35.30
C PRO A 356 22.53 0.30 36.72
N GLY A 357 21.70 -0.69 37.08
CA GLY A 357 21.10 -0.78 38.41
C GLY A 357 20.04 0.31 38.68
N GLY A 358 19.74 0.57 39.96
CA GLY A 358 18.86 1.68 40.36
C GLY A 358 17.37 1.50 40.08
N GLY A 359 16.88 0.27 39.93
CA GLY A 359 15.46 -0.04 39.69
C GLY A 359 14.97 0.23 38.25
N ILE A 360 15.86 0.62 37.33
CA ILE A 360 15.52 0.86 35.93
C ILE A 360 15.36 -0.48 35.21
N GLN A 361 14.14 -0.82 34.81
CA GLN A 361 13.89 -2.03 34.02
C GLN A 361 14.31 -1.83 32.56
N LEU A 362 15.42 -2.45 32.16
CA LEU A 362 15.87 -2.48 30.77
C LEU A 362 15.07 -3.48 29.93
N LYS A 363 14.87 -3.14 28.66
CA LYS A 363 14.31 -4.02 27.63
C LYS A 363 15.28 -4.08 26.46
N GLN A 364 15.58 -5.30 26.02
CA GLN A 364 16.35 -5.55 24.81
C GLN A 364 15.63 -4.94 23.59
N ILE A 365 16.39 -4.25 22.74
CA ILE A 365 15.91 -3.73 21.46
C ILE A 365 16.02 -4.88 20.45
N ARG A 366 14.88 -5.29 19.87
CA ARG A 366 14.76 -6.57 19.13
C ARG A 366 14.39 -6.39 17.66
N GLU A 367 14.12 -5.15 17.25
CA GLU A 367 13.53 -4.82 15.96
C GLU A 367 14.14 -3.50 15.46
N GLY A 368 14.10 -3.32 14.14
CA GLY A 368 14.61 -2.15 13.45
C GLY A 368 16.01 -2.35 12.88
N TYR A 369 16.43 -1.33 12.13
CA TYR A 369 17.67 -1.31 11.38
C TYR A 369 18.44 -0.03 11.70
N LEU A 370 19.76 -0.13 11.78
CA LEU A 370 20.69 0.99 11.98
C LEU A 370 21.45 1.26 10.69
N ALA A 371 21.81 2.52 10.47
CA ALA A 371 22.74 2.92 9.41
C ALA A 371 24.20 2.57 9.82
N PRO A 372 24.94 1.75 9.06
CA PRO A 372 26.34 1.42 9.37
C PRO A 372 27.25 2.64 9.61
N SER A 373 27.17 3.64 8.73
CA SER A 373 27.97 4.88 8.81
C SER A 373 27.42 5.88 9.84
N GLN A 374 26.11 5.79 10.15
CA GLN A 374 25.41 6.67 11.07
C GLN A 374 24.60 5.86 12.08
N PRO A 375 25.25 5.18 13.04
CA PRO A 375 24.63 4.15 13.90
C PRO A 375 23.48 4.64 14.81
N THR A 376 23.28 5.95 14.92
CA THR A 376 22.19 6.60 15.65
C THR A 376 20.91 6.74 14.81
N GLN A 377 21.06 6.81 13.48
CA GLN A 377 19.95 6.82 12.55
C GLN A 377 19.39 5.40 12.47
N HIS A 378 18.07 5.29 12.62
CA HIS A 378 17.40 4.00 12.67
C HIS A 378 16.03 4.06 12.01
N LEU A 379 15.56 2.90 11.56
CA LEU A 379 14.23 2.74 10.99
C LEU A 379 13.62 1.43 11.49
N ARG A 380 12.39 1.52 12.00
CA ARG A 380 11.51 0.35 12.14
C ARG A 380 10.64 0.29 10.90
N THR A 381 10.73 -0.79 10.13
CA THR A 381 10.04 -0.94 8.85
C THR A 381 8.53 -0.70 9.00
N PRO A 382 7.98 0.36 8.39
CA PRO A 382 6.53 0.56 8.34
C PRO A 382 5.81 -0.63 7.69
N LYS A 383 4.68 -1.01 8.29
CA LYS A 383 3.82 -2.10 7.84
C LYS A 383 2.42 -1.59 7.53
N THR A 384 1.79 -2.17 6.53
CA THR A 384 0.38 -1.93 6.21
C THR A 384 -0.41 -3.23 6.28
N VAL A 385 -1.65 -3.16 6.76
CA VAL A 385 -2.57 -4.30 6.81
C VAL A 385 -3.66 -4.12 5.77
N LEU A 386 -3.83 -5.11 4.91
CA LEU A 386 -4.88 -5.14 3.90
C LEU A 386 -5.73 -6.40 4.06
N THR A 387 -7.04 -6.20 4.24
CA THR A 387 -8.02 -7.28 4.39
C THR A 387 -8.61 -7.67 3.04
N HIS A 388 -8.72 -8.97 2.83
CA HIS A 388 -9.23 -9.62 1.64
C HIS A 388 -10.29 -10.64 2.02
N ASN A 389 -11.07 -11.06 1.03
CA ASN A 389 -12.05 -12.12 1.19
C ASN A 389 -12.14 -12.98 -0.07
N THR A 390 -12.53 -14.23 0.13
CA THR A 390 -13.08 -15.06 -0.96
C THR A 390 -14.60 -15.04 -0.83
N VAL A 391 -15.32 -14.96 -1.94
CA VAL A 391 -16.79 -14.90 -1.96
C VAL A 391 -17.31 -16.25 -2.46
N PHE A 392 -18.23 -16.84 -1.71
CA PHE A 392 -18.96 -18.03 -2.15
C PHE A 392 -20.03 -17.62 -3.16
N ASP A 393 -20.13 -18.31 -4.29
CA ASP A 393 -20.96 -17.85 -5.41
C ASP A 393 -22.46 -17.96 -5.14
N ASP A 394 -22.94 -18.99 -4.45
CA ASP A 394 -24.38 -19.13 -4.20
C ASP A 394 -24.90 -18.05 -3.24
N TYR A 395 -24.19 -17.84 -2.12
CA TYR A 395 -24.60 -16.90 -1.08
C TYR A 395 -24.10 -15.47 -1.33
N GLN A 396 -23.14 -15.29 -2.26
CA GLN A 396 -22.47 -14.02 -2.56
C GLN A 396 -21.91 -13.32 -1.30
N ARG A 397 -21.34 -14.12 -0.39
CA ARG A 397 -20.71 -13.67 0.86
C ARG A 397 -19.47 -14.49 1.15
N PRO A 398 -18.54 -13.97 1.97
CA PRO A 398 -17.44 -14.78 2.46
C PRO A 398 -17.95 -15.99 3.25
N SER A 399 -17.40 -17.15 2.93
CA SER A 399 -17.63 -18.41 3.63
C SER A 399 -16.27 -19.01 3.97
N GLU A 400 -16.14 -19.62 5.15
CA GLU A 400 -14.92 -20.35 5.55
C GLU A 400 -14.61 -21.49 4.57
N GLU A 401 -15.64 -22.09 3.94
CA GLU A 401 -15.52 -23.13 2.92
C GLU A 401 -14.70 -22.70 1.69
N THR A 402 -14.70 -21.40 1.37
CA THR A 402 -13.92 -20.84 0.23
C THR A 402 -12.71 -20.02 0.69
N GLY A 403 -12.36 -20.08 1.98
CA GLY A 403 -11.21 -19.39 2.57
C GLY A 403 -11.54 -18.13 3.39
N GLY A 404 -12.81 -17.71 3.43
CA GLY A 404 -13.29 -16.70 4.36
C GLY A 404 -12.67 -15.30 4.20
N VAL A 405 -12.40 -14.65 5.34
CA VAL A 405 -11.81 -13.31 5.42
C VAL A 405 -10.42 -13.42 6.03
N TYR A 406 -9.42 -12.85 5.36
CA TYR A 406 -8.03 -12.90 5.79
C TYR A 406 -7.33 -11.57 5.52
N SER A 407 -6.24 -11.29 6.21
CA SER A 407 -5.46 -10.06 6.02
C SER A 407 -4.00 -10.37 5.77
N TYR A 408 -3.33 -9.54 4.97
CA TYR A 408 -1.88 -9.52 4.91
C TYR A 408 -1.36 -8.30 5.64
N GLU A 409 -0.42 -8.51 6.56
CA GLU A 409 0.47 -7.47 7.02
C GLU A 409 1.70 -7.47 6.11
N ALA A 410 1.91 -6.41 5.35
CA ALA A 410 2.95 -6.29 4.34
C ALA A 410 3.89 -5.10 4.64
N ILE A 411 5.11 -5.13 4.10
CA ILE A 411 5.98 -3.95 4.09
C ILE A 411 5.28 -2.85 3.30
N ALA A 412 5.19 -1.65 3.87
CA ALA A 412 4.48 -0.53 3.28
C ALA A 412 5.22 0.03 2.04
N SER A 413 4.49 0.60 1.09
CA SER A 413 5.03 1.03 -0.21
C SER A 413 6.02 2.19 -0.15
N GLU A 414 6.03 2.96 0.95
CA GLU A 414 6.97 4.06 1.15
C GLU A 414 8.39 3.60 1.51
N VAL A 415 8.57 2.32 1.82
CA VAL A 415 9.87 1.78 2.20
C VAL A 415 10.73 1.57 0.96
N VAL A 416 11.96 2.06 1.01
CA VAL A 416 13.02 1.65 0.08
C VAL A 416 13.83 0.54 0.74
N LEU A 417 14.08 -0.54 0.02
CA LEU A 417 14.98 -1.61 0.49
C LEU A 417 16.30 -1.57 -0.28
N ARG A 418 17.40 -1.95 0.36
CA ARG A 418 18.72 -2.10 -0.25
C ARG A 418 19.30 -3.48 -0.01
N SER A 419 19.87 -4.06 -1.06
CA SER A 419 20.57 -5.35 -1.07
C SER A 419 21.92 -5.18 -1.77
N GLU A 420 22.70 -6.26 -1.78
CA GLU A 420 23.95 -6.38 -2.52
C GLU A 420 23.94 -7.71 -3.26
N LEU A 421 24.34 -7.67 -4.54
CA LEU A 421 24.80 -8.84 -5.26
C LEU A 421 26.32 -8.86 -5.18
N ARG A 422 26.88 -9.89 -4.55
CA ARG A 422 28.33 -10.12 -4.47
C ARG A 422 28.72 -11.24 -5.41
N LEU A 423 29.76 -11.01 -6.19
CA LEU A 423 30.32 -11.97 -7.15
C LEU A 423 31.80 -12.12 -6.91
N ARG A 424 32.33 -13.34 -7.06
CA ARG A 424 33.78 -13.50 -7.24
C ARG A 424 34.25 -12.71 -8.46
N GLN A 425 35.42 -12.11 -8.36
CA GLN A 425 35.99 -11.26 -9.40
C GLN A 425 36.00 -11.94 -10.79
N ALA A 426 36.30 -13.24 -10.85
CA ALA A 426 36.32 -14.00 -12.10
C ALA A 426 34.97 -13.98 -12.85
N TRP A 427 33.85 -14.13 -12.12
CA TRP A 427 32.50 -14.06 -12.68
C TRP A 427 32.15 -12.64 -13.14
N ALA A 428 32.46 -11.63 -12.32
CA ALA A 428 32.23 -10.23 -12.67
C ALA A 428 33.02 -9.82 -13.93
N ASN A 429 34.28 -10.24 -14.03
CA ASN A 429 35.13 -10.00 -15.20
C ASN A 429 34.58 -10.67 -16.46
N GLN A 430 34.04 -11.89 -16.35
CA GLN A 430 33.42 -12.58 -17.48
C GLN A 430 32.19 -11.84 -18.01
N LEU A 431 31.34 -11.32 -17.12
CA LEU A 431 30.19 -10.50 -17.50
C LEU A 431 30.64 -9.17 -18.12
N ALA A 432 31.61 -8.48 -17.50
CA ALA A 432 32.16 -7.22 -17.98
C ALA A 432 32.83 -7.31 -19.36
N LYS A 433 33.46 -8.46 -19.69
CA LYS A 433 34.01 -8.73 -21.02
C LYS A 433 32.94 -8.72 -22.13
N ARG A 434 31.73 -9.17 -21.81
CA ARG A 434 30.59 -9.17 -22.76
C ARG A 434 29.93 -7.80 -22.83
N ASP A 435 29.81 -7.14 -21.69
CA ASP A 435 29.14 -5.85 -21.55
C ASP A 435 29.67 -5.12 -20.30
N PRO A 436 30.44 -4.02 -20.43
CA PRO A 436 30.94 -3.26 -19.28
C PRO A 436 29.82 -2.71 -18.37
N ALA A 437 28.61 -2.52 -18.91
CA ALA A 437 27.44 -2.05 -18.19
C ALA A 437 26.44 -3.19 -17.87
N TRP A 438 26.91 -4.45 -17.84
CA TRP A 438 26.08 -5.65 -17.64
C TRP A 438 25.09 -5.52 -16.48
N TYR A 439 25.51 -4.92 -15.36
CA TYR A 439 24.70 -4.76 -14.14
C TYR A 439 23.40 -4.01 -14.39
N ARG A 440 23.34 -3.10 -15.37
CA ARG A 440 22.11 -2.36 -15.73
C ARG A 440 20.98 -3.28 -16.20
N LYS A 441 21.30 -4.48 -16.72
CA LYS A 441 20.31 -5.49 -17.12
C LYS A 441 19.52 -6.07 -15.94
N LEU A 442 20.01 -5.90 -14.71
CA LEU A 442 19.25 -6.23 -13.49
C LEU A 442 18.19 -5.18 -13.18
N SER A 443 18.28 -3.97 -13.75
CA SER A 443 17.35 -2.90 -13.43
C SER A 443 16.04 -3.05 -14.19
N GLY A 444 14.93 -2.66 -13.56
CA GLY A 444 13.59 -2.70 -14.14
C GLY A 444 12.52 -3.05 -13.12
N ILE A 445 11.25 -3.09 -13.56
CA ILE A 445 10.16 -3.54 -12.70
C ILE A 445 10.18 -5.06 -12.60
N VAL A 446 10.15 -5.55 -11.37
CA VAL A 446 10.12 -6.97 -11.01
C VAL A 446 8.97 -7.25 -10.04
N SER A 447 8.48 -8.49 -10.06
CA SER A 447 7.40 -8.96 -9.19
C SER A 447 7.96 -9.91 -8.13
N LEU A 448 8.03 -9.44 -6.87
CA LEU A 448 8.65 -10.11 -5.73
C LEU A 448 7.62 -10.45 -4.63
N GLY A 449 7.96 -11.36 -3.71
CA GLY A 449 7.08 -11.71 -2.58
C GLY A 449 5.86 -12.56 -2.95
N ARG A 450 4.85 -12.56 -2.07
CA ARG A 450 3.56 -13.26 -2.22
C ARG A 450 2.50 -12.38 -2.88
N SER A 451 1.48 -13.03 -3.46
CA SER A 451 0.36 -12.37 -4.15
C SER A 451 0.81 -11.38 -5.24
N LYS A 452 1.95 -11.68 -5.88
CA LYS A 452 2.61 -10.79 -6.85
C LYS A 452 1.85 -10.56 -8.16
N LYS A 453 0.80 -11.36 -8.40
CA LYS A 453 -0.11 -11.23 -9.55
C LYS A 453 -1.07 -10.05 -9.43
N ASP A 454 -1.24 -9.52 -8.22
CA ASP A 454 -2.22 -8.48 -7.93
C ASP A 454 -1.65 -7.36 -7.06
N ASP A 455 -2.17 -7.19 -5.84
CA ASP A 455 -2.01 -6.01 -4.98
C ASP A 455 -0.60 -5.78 -4.45
N TYR A 456 0.28 -6.78 -4.59
CA TYR A 456 1.57 -6.81 -3.90
C TYR A 456 2.75 -7.00 -4.84
N GLY A 457 3.92 -6.61 -4.34
CA GLY A 457 5.18 -7.12 -4.86
C GLY A 457 5.70 -6.46 -6.13
N GLU A 458 5.10 -5.38 -6.60
CA GLU A 458 5.65 -4.56 -7.68
C GLU A 458 6.82 -3.72 -7.16
N VAL A 459 8.01 -4.00 -7.66
CA VAL A 459 9.25 -3.37 -7.21
C VAL A 459 10.03 -2.88 -8.41
N GLU A 460 10.47 -1.64 -8.37
CA GLU A 460 11.50 -1.14 -9.28
C GLU A 460 12.88 -1.46 -8.68
N LEU A 461 13.59 -2.35 -9.35
CA LEU A 461 14.96 -2.71 -9.02
C LEU A 461 15.91 -1.78 -9.79
N GLN A 462 16.85 -1.17 -9.08
CA GLN A 462 17.90 -0.33 -9.61
C GLN A 462 19.24 -0.92 -9.19
N ALA A 463 20.07 -1.30 -10.16
CA ALA A 463 21.43 -1.79 -9.91
C ALA A 463 22.43 -0.66 -10.13
N GLU A 464 23.27 -0.43 -9.13
CA GLU A 464 24.30 0.61 -9.14
C GLU A 464 25.61 0.06 -9.72
N ALA A 465 26.56 0.97 -10.00
CA ALA A 465 27.83 0.60 -10.59
C ALA A 465 28.59 -0.41 -9.68
N PRO A 466 29.14 -1.49 -10.25
CA PRO A 466 29.92 -2.45 -9.49
C PRO A 466 31.17 -1.80 -8.90
N HIS A 467 31.52 -2.18 -7.68
CA HIS A 467 32.77 -1.79 -7.05
C HIS A 467 33.42 -2.99 -6.35
N GLU A 468 34.73 -2.93 -6.16
CA GLU A 468 35.41 -3.94 -5.35
C GLU A 468 34.99 -3.80 -3.88
N LEU A 469 34.92 -4.93 -3.17
CA LEU A 469 34.72 -4.91 -1.72
C LEU A 469 35.91 -4.18 -1.08
N SER A 470 35.66 -2.99 -0.55
CA SER A 470 36.67 -2.21 0.17
C SER A 470 37.07 -2.94 1.46
N ALA A 471 38.38 -3.08 1.68
CA ALA A 471 38.91 -3.72 2.87
C ALA A 471 38.86 -2.77 4.07
N SER A 472 37.78 -2.82 4.85
CA SER A 472 37.88 -2.44 6.27
C SER A 472 38.48 -3.64 7.00
N THR A 473 39.77 -3.57 7.32
CA THR A 473 40.40 -4.60 8.14
C THR A 473 39.81 -4.53 9.55
N PRO A 474 39.15 -5.58 10.06
CA PRO A 474 38.68 -5.56 11.44
C PRO A 474 39.89 -5.31 12.34
N GLU A 475 39.81 -4.33 13.25
CA GLU A 475 40.87 -4.14 14.23
C GLU A 475 41.02 -5.43 15.05
N LEU A 476 42.15 -6.09 14.88
CA LEU A 476 42.59 -7.17 15.74
C LEU A 476 43.37 -6.52 16.88
N SER A 477 42.85 -6.65 18.09
CA SER A 477 43.62 -6.46 19.32
C SER A 477 43.72 -7.81 20.03
N ASP A 478 44.56 -7.95 21.05
CA ASP A 478 44.63 -9.12 21.95
C ASP A 478 43.34 -9.35 22.78
N LYS A 479 42.22 -8.79 22.32
CA LYS A 479 40.91 -8.72 22.97
C LYS A 479 39.99 -9.84 22.45
N PRO A 480 38.89 -10.12 23.17
CA PRO A 480 37.86 -11.02 22.69
C PRO A 480 37.32 -10.63 21.30
N LEU A 481 36.94 -11.63 20.52
CA LEU A 481 36.31 -11.49 19.21
C LEU A 481 34.81 -11.25 19.37
N PHE A 482 34.34 -10.06 18.97
CA PHE A 482 32.93 -9.72 18.98
C PHE A 482 32.30 -10.10 17.65
N VAL A 483 31.23 -10.90 17.69
CA VAL A 483 30.53 -11.39 16.50
C VAL A 483 29.10 -10.89 16.48
N TRP A 484 28.69 -10.29 15.36
CA TRP A 484 27.33 -9.86 15.08
C TRP A 484 26.82 -10.55 13.83
N LEU A 485 25.75 -11.32 13.94
CA LEU A 485 25.09 -11.92 12.79
C LEU A 485 24.16 -10.87 12.15
N THR A 486 24.52 -10.38 10.97
CA THR A 486 23.72 -9.38 10.23
C THR A 486 22.67 -10.01 9.33
N SER A 487 22.65 -11.34 9.18
CA SER A 487 21.51 -12.06 8.62
C SER A 487 21.24 -13.35 9.40
N ASP A 488 20.06 -13.95 9.16
CA ASP A 488 19.74 -15.23 9.77
C ASP A 488 20.80 -16.26 9.38
N THR A 489 21.29 -17.06 10.33
CA THR A 489 22.41 -17.97 10.14
C THR A 489 21.98 -19.42 10.37
N LEU A 490 22.19 -20.26 9.35
CA LEU A 490 21.82 -21.68 9.35
C LEU A 490 23.06 -22.52 9.66
N LEU A 491 23.02 -23.24 10.77
CA LEU A 491 24.11 -24.09 11.23
C LEU A 491 23.62 -25.53 11.36
N ARG A 492 24.42 -26.50 10.90
CA ARG A 492 24.12 -27.92 11.03
C ARG A 492 25.03 -28.59 12.03
N ASN A 493 24.45 -29.44 12.87
CA ASN A 493 25.22 -30.35 13.70
C ASN A 493 25.70 -31.59 12.92
N ASP A 494 26.39 -32.51 13.59
CA ASP A 494 26.91 -33.76 12.99
C ASP A 494 25.82 -34.68 12.45
N GLN A 495 24.60 -34.56 12.95
CA GLN A 495 23.43 -35.31 12.48
C GLN A 495 22.73 -34.61 11.30
N LEU A 496 23.36 -33.59 10.72
CA LEU A 496 22.82 -32.75 9.66
C LEU A 496 21.52 -32.04 10.05
N ARG A 497 21.22 -31.84 11.33
CA ARG A 497 20.03 -31.08 11.78
C ARG A 497 20.38 -29.61 11.94
N LEU A 498 19.44 -28.73 11.62
CA LEU A 498 19.60 -27.31 11.91
C LEU A 498 19.57 -27.08 13.43
N GLU A 499 20.65 -26.51 13.96
CA GLU A 499 20.84 -26.30 15.38
C GLU A 499 21.34 -24.87 15.65
N PRO A 500 20.42 -23.95 16.02
CA PRO A 500 20.70 -22.51 16.14
C PRO A 500 21.28 -22.15 17.52
N THR A 501 22.44 -22.69 17.87
CA THR A 501 23.05 -22.53 19.20
C THR A 501 24.40 -21.79 19.14
N PRO A 502 24.81 -21.09 20.22
CA PRO A 502 26.15 -20.51 20.31
C PRO A 502 27.27 -21.55 20.12
N GLU A 503 27.08 -22.77 20.60
CA GLU A 503 28.03 -23.87 20.49
C GLU A 503 28.28 -24.25 19.03
N MET A 504 27.21 -24.30 18.23
CA MET A 504 27.34 -24.53 16.79
C MET A 504 28.02 -23.37 16.07
N LEU A 505 27.81 -22.14 16.54
CA LEU A 505 28.48 -20.96 15.99
C LEU A 505 29.98 -20.96 16.31
N VAL A 506 30.36 -21.33 17.54
CA VAL A 506 31.76 -21.57 17.94
C VAL A 506 32.41 -22.56 16.98
N ARG A 507 31.76 -23.69 16.76
CA ARG A 507 32.29 -24.76 15.91
C ARG A 507 32.50 -24.30 14.47
N GLU A 508 31.49 -23.64 13.88
CA GLU A 508 31.58 -23.17 12.49
C GLU A 508 32.66 -22.11 12.31
N LEU A 509 32.73 -21.13 13.22
CA LEU A 509 33.76 -20.09 13.16
C LEU A 509 35.16 -20.65 13.41
N SER A 510 35.33 -21.52 14.41
CA SER A 510 36.60 -22.20 14.70
C SER A 510 37.13 -22.94 13.47
N ARG A 511 36.25 -23.71 12.80
CA ARG A 511 36.57 -24.43 11.57
C ARG A 511 36.98 -23.50 10.43
N ARG A 512 36.24 -22.41 10.21
CA ARG A 512 36.48 -21.48 9.09
C ARG A 512 37.68 -20.57 9.30
N LEU A 513 37.99 -20.22 10.53
CA LEU A 513 39.12 -19.37 10.90
C LEU A 513 40.40 -20.18 11.17
N GLY A 514 40.29 -21.49 11.44
CA GLY A 514 41.44 -22.33 11.78
C GLY A 514 42.00 -22.02 13.17
N VAL A 515 41.12 -21.66 14.12
CA VAL A 515 41.44 -21.35 15.52
C VAL A 515 40.46 -22.09 16.44
N THR A 516 40.78 -22.21 17.72
CA THR A 516 39.85 -22.73 18.73
C THR A 516 39.22 -21.56 19.46
N LEU A 517 37.90 -21.40 19.32
CA LEU A 517 37.13 -20.38 20.03
C LEU A 517 36.37 -21.00 21.21
N ARG A 518 36.14 -20.19 22.24
CA ARG A 518 35.13 -20.45 23.28
C ARG A 518 34.26 -19.22 23.49
N VAL A 519 33.02 -19.40 23.92
CA VAL A 519 32.20 -18.25 24.38
C VAL A 519 32.88 -17.64 25.60
N ARG A 520 33.00 -16.31 25.62
CA ARG A 520 33.55 -15.56 26.76
C ARG A 520 32.76 -15.90 28.03
N SER A 521 33.45 -16.02 29.16
CA SER A 521 32.82 -16.19 30.47
C SER A 521 33.14 -15.00 31.36
N SER A 522 32.24 -14.01 31.40
CA SER A 522 32.44 -12.76 32.14
C SER A 522 32.13 -12.88 33.65
N ASN A 523 32.60 -13.97 34.29
CA ASN A 523 32.39 -14.29 35.70
C ASN A 523 32.74 -13.10 36.61
N GLY A 524 31.73 -12.45 37.19
CA GLY A 524 31.86 -11.34 38.14
C GLY A 524 31.61 -9.93 37.60
N GLN A 525 31.58 -9.71 36.28
CA GLN A 525 31.47 -8.36 35.68
C GLN A 525 30.03 -7.95 35.28
N LYS A 526 29.02 -8.81 35.50
CA LYS A 526 27.60 -8.59 35.15
C LYS A 526 27.35 -8.23 33.66
N LEU A 527 28.28 -8.61 32.78
CA LEU A 527 28.13 -8.51 31.33
C LEU A 527 27.33 -9.68 30.78
N LEU A 528 26.91 -9.58 29.52
CA LEU A 528 26.33 -10.68 28.76
C LEU A 528 27.30 -11.12 27.67
N ASP A 529 27.43 -12.43 27.47
CA ASP A 529 28.42 -13.01 26.55
C ASP A 529 27.80 -13.57 25.27
N ALA A 530 26.54 -14.03 25.35
CA ALA A 530 25.77 -14.51 24.22
C ALA A 530 24.33 -13.98 24.28
N LEU A 531 23.94 -13.23 23.25
CA LEU A 531 22.61 -12.65 23.07
C LEU A 531 22.05 -13.15 21.75
N VAL A 532 21.58 -14.40 21.78
CA VAL A 532 21.07 -15.10 20.61
C VAL A 532 19.55 -15.21 20.62
N ARG A 533 18.96 -15.24 19.43
CA ARG A 533 17.55 -15.58 19.22
C ARG A 533 17.44 -16.61 18.12
N VAL A 534 16.34 -17.35 18.14
CA VAL A 534 16.01 -18.33 17.11
C VAL A 534 14.90 -17.77 16.24
N ARG A 535 15.07 -17.87 14.92
CA ARG A 535 14.00 -17.61 13.94
C ARG A 535 13.67 -18.90 13.22
N ARG A 536 12.37 -19.19 13.12
CA ARG A 536 11.83 -20.23 12.23
C ARG A 536 11.28 -19.56 10.97
N LEU A 537 11.73 -20.01 9.81
CA LEU A 537 11.27 -19.54 8.50
C LEU A 537 10.59 -20.69 7.75
N GLU A 538 9.37 -20.44 7.29
CA GLU A 538 8.64 -21.37 6.42
C GLU A 538 8.85 -20.94 4.96
N ALA A 539 9.49 -21.78 4.17
CA ALA A 539 9.73 -21.52 2.75
C ALA A 539 8.78 -22.36 1.88
N TRP A 540 8.53 -21.90 0.65
CA TRP A 540 7.68 -22.58 -0.33
C TRP A 540 8.48 -22.89 -1.59
N HIS A 541 8.33 -24.10 -2.12
CA HIS A 541 8.93 -24.50 -3.39
C HIS A 541 7.94 -24.23 -4.52
N VAL A 542 8.15 -23.14 -5.26
CA VAL A 542 7.24 -22.72 -6.34
C VAL A 542 7.12 -23.80 -7.40
N GLY A 543 8.24 -24.29 -7.93
CA GLY A 543 8.23 -25.28 -9.01
C GLY A 543 7.89 -26.71 -8.60
N TRP A 544 7.54 -26.96 -7.34
CA TRP A 544 6.99 -28.25 -6.88
C TRP A 544 5.60 -28.07 -6.27
N GLY A 545 5.11 -26.83 -6.14
CA GLY A 545 3.84 -26.54 -5.46
C GLY A 545 3.75 -27.00 -4.00
N LEU A 546 4.87 -27.13 -3.27
CA LEU A 546 4.90 -27.71 -1.91
C LEU A 546 5.70 -26.88 -0.90
N PRO A 547 5.40 -26.97 0.41
CA PRO A 547 6.26 -26.42 1.45
C PRO A 547 7.70 -26.97 1.37
N ARG A 548 8.69 -26.13 1.65
CA ARG A 548 10.07 -26.57 1.91
C ARG A 548 10.22 -26.94 3.39
N PRO A 549 11.22 -27.77 3.76
CA PRO A 549 11.56 -27.98 5.16
C PRO A 549 11.74 -26.65 5.90
N SER A 550 11.16 -26.55 7.09
CA SER A 550 11.30 -25.36 7.93
C SER A 550 12.77 -25.08 8.23
N LEU A 551 13.18 -23.83 8.07
CA LEU A 551 14.53 -23.39 8.39
C LEU A 551 14.53 -22.84 9.81
N VAL A 552 15.36 -23.41 10.67
CA VAL A 552 15.58 -22.91 12.02
C VAL A 552 16.98 -22.30 12.06
N ALA A 553 17.04 -20.99 12.33
CA ALA A 553 18.25 -20.19 12.23
C ALA A 553 18.55 -19.44 13.52
N LEU A 554 19.82 -19.13 13.77
CA LEU A 554 20.18 -18.01 14.63
C LEU A 554 19.69 -16.72 13.95
N GLN A 555 18.86 -15.96 14.63
CA GLN A 555 18.22 -14.76 14.09
C GLN A 555 19.25 -13.65 13.85
N ALA A 556 19.09 -12.92 12.75
CA ALA A 556 19.80 -11.66 12.51
C ALA A 556 19.68 -10.69 13.71
N GLY A 557 20.77 -9.99 14.02
CA GLY A 557 20.94 -9.18 15.24
C GLY A 557 21.60 -9.95 16.39
N SER A 558 21.68 -11.29 16.34
CA SER A 558 22.33 -12.08 17.40
C SER A 558 23.80 -11.71 17.56
N CYS A 559 24.25 -11.60 18.81
CA CYS A 559 25.62 -11.22 19.14
C CYS A 559 26.25 -12.22 20.10
N VAL A 560 27.51 -12.58 19.87
CA VAL A 560 28.29 -13.46 20.75
C VAL A 560 29.70 -12.93 20.87
N VAL A 561 30.30 -13.05 22.06
CA VAL A 561 31.70 -12.70 22.30
C VAL A 561 32.50 -13.97 22.51
N PHE A 562 33.60 -14.12 21.78
CA PHE A 562 34.47 -15.28 21.86
C PHE A 562 35.86 -14.91 22.39
N GLU A 563 36.45 -15.84 23.12
CA GLU A 563 37.88 -15.85 23.43
C GLU A 563 38.58 -16.85 22.51
N VAL A 564 39.80 -16.51 22.08
CA VAL A 564 40.65 -17.41 21.29
C VAL A 564 41.47 -18.23 22.26
N GLU A 565 41.21 -19.53 22.34
CA GLU A 565 41.99 -20.44 23.19
C GLU A 565 43.29 -20.88 22.50
N GLN A 566 43.24 -21.11 21.18
CA GLN A 566 44.37 -21.57 20.38
C GLN A 566 44.33 -20.97 18.97
N GLY A 567 45.51 -20.65 18.42
CA GLY A 567 45.66 -20.09 17.08
C GLY A 567 45.66 -18.55 17.06
N THR A 568 45.82 -17.98 15.86
CA THR A 568 45.88 -16.52 15.65
C THR A 568 44.88 -16.12 14.59
N LEU A 569 44.03 -15.14 14.91
CA LEU A 569 43.08 -14.59 13.96
C LEU A 569 43.81 -13.84 12.86
N LYS A 570 43.45 -14.12 11.59
CA LYS A 570 43.98 -13.38 10.44
C LYS A 570 42.91 -12.42 9.92
N PRO A 571 43.22 -11.12 9.76
CA PRO A 571 42.22 -10.15 9.31
C PRO A 571 41.63 -10.50 7.94
N GLU A 572 42.44 -11.04 7.03
CA GLU A 572 42.02 -11.47 5.70
C GLU A 572 40.96 -12.58 5.75
N GLN A 573 41.06 -13.52 6.70
CA GLN A 573 40.06 -14.57 6.86
C GLN A 573 38.75 -14.01 7.39
N LEU A 574 38.79 -13.08 8.36
CA LEU A 574 37.60 -12.40 8.85
C LEU A 574 36.89 -11.66 7.72
N GLN A 575 37.63 -10.88 6.93
CA GLN A 575 37.10 -10.15 5.78
C GLN A 575 36.47 -11.10 4.74
N GLN A 576 37.10 -12.25 4.47
CA GLN A 576 36.53 -13.26 3.58
C GLN A 576 35.20 -13.82 4.11
N LEU A 577 35.08 -14.04 5.42
CA LEU A 577 33.83 -14.50 6.02
C LEU A 577 32.75 -13.41 6.04
N GLU A 578 33.09 -12.14 6.25
CA GLU A 578 32.13 -11.03 6.12
C GLU A 578 31.61 -10.89 4.68
N ALA A 579 32.44 -11.24 3.68
CA ALA A 579 32.07 -11.23 2.27
C ALA A 579 31.22 -12.45 1.87
N SER A 580 31.65 -13.66 2.25
CA SER A 580 31.01 -14.92 1.83
C SER A 580 29.86 -15.37 2.72
N GLY A 581 29.83 -14.93 3.98
CA GLY A 581 29.00 -15.50 5.04
C GLY A 581 29.52 -16.85 5.57
N ILE A 582 28.84 -17.36 6.60
CA ILE A 582 29.12 -18.60 7.32
C ILE A 582 27.93 -19.56 7.32
N GLY A 583 28.17 -20.84 7.56
CA GLY A 583 27.11 -21.85 7.61
C GLY A 583 26.52 -22.19 6.23
N GLU A 584 25.22 -22.49 6.19
CA GLU A 584 24.53 -23.03 5.03
C GLU A 584 23.79 -21.96 4.20
N ARG A 585 23.67 -22.22 2.89
CA ARG A 585 22.88 -21.40 1.93
C ARG A 585 23.32 -19.93 1.89
N THR A 586 24.61 -19.68 2.02
CA THR A 586 25.15 -18.31 2.00
C THR A 586 24.89 -17.57 0.69
N ALA A 587 24.81 -18.29 -0.44
CA ALA A 587 24.44 -17.71 -1.74
C ALA A 587 23.06 -17.00 -1.73
N GLU A 588 22.16 -17.42 -0.84
CA GLU A 588 20.84 -16.83 -0.63
C GLU A 588 20.83 -15.68 0.39
N GLY A 589 22.01 -15.32 0.93
CA GLY A 589 22.18 -14.23 1.89
C GLY A 589 22.06 -14.63 3.35
N PHE A 590 21.97 -15.93 3.66
CA PHE A 590 22.09 -16.42 5.04
C PHE A 590 23.54 -16.29 5.53
N GLY A 591 23.72 -16.25 6.85
CA GLY A 591 25.04 -16.36 7.47
C GLY A 591 25.92 -15.13 7.39
N GLN A 592 25.36 -13.94 7.13
CA GLN A 592 26.15 -12.72 7.08
C GLN A 592 26.57 -12.30 8.48
N VAL A 593 27.81 -11.86 8.60
CA VAL A 593 28.48 -11.64 9.88
C VAL A 593 29.35 -10.38 9.82
N ARG A 594 29.50 -9.74 10.97
CA ARG A 594 30.47 -8.67 11.23
C ARG A 594 31.33 -9.01 12.44
N PHE A 595 32.60 -8.66 12.38
CA PHE A 595 33.56 -8.86 13.46
C PHE A 595 34.01 -7.52 14.05
N ASN A 596 34.09 -7.44 15.37
CA ASN A 596 34.63 -6.28 16.11
C ASN A 596 34.01 -4.92 15.73
N HIS A 597 32.80 -4.93 15.19
CA HIS A 597 32.12 -3.71 14.74
C HIS A 597 31.97 -2.70 15.91
N PRO A 598 32.17 -1.38 15.70
CA PRO A 598 32.05 -0.36 16.75
C PRO A 598 30.74 -0.42 17.55
N LEU A 599 29.63 -0.79 16.90
CA LEU A 599 28.33 -1.04 17.56
C LEU A 599 28.37 -2.11 18.67
N LEU A 600 29.31 -3.06 18.62
CA LEU A 600 29.51 -4.08 19.64
C LEU A 600 30.61 -3.72 20.64
N THR A 601 31.63 -2.98 20.21
CA THR A 601 32.86 -2.74 20.96
C THR A 601 32.90 -1.39 21.68
N GLN A 602 31.97 -0.47 21.38
CA GLN A 602 31.89 0.86 22.00
C GLN A 602 30.51 1.13 22.62
N PRO A 603 30.42 2.01 23.64
CA PRO A 603 29.13 2.45 24.16
C PRO A 603 28.34 3.20 23.09
N PHE A 604 27.05 2.91 22.96
CA PHE A 604 26.21 3.45 21.89
C PHE A 604 26.17 4.99 21.87
N LYS A 605 26.21 5.63 23.05
CA LYS A 605 26.27 7.09 23.19
C LYS A 605 27.53 7.71 22.60
N ASP A 606 28.67 6.99 22.56
CA ASP A 606 29.94 7.55 22.10
C ASP A 606 30.03 7.57 20.57
N LEU A 607 29.21 6.76 19.90
CA LEU A 607 29.04 6.75 18.44
C LEU A 607 28.31 8.00 17.91
N THR A 608 27.87 8.92 18.80
CA THR A 608 27.18 10.17 18.44
C THR A 608 28.14 11.34 18.14
N LYS A 609 29.43 11.24 18.51
CA LYS A 609 30.35 12.38 18.54
C LYS A 609 30.83 12.88 17.16
N ASP A 610 30.63 12.10 16.10
CA ASP A 610 31.02 12.47 14.72
C ASP A 610 29.89 13.05 13.86
N GLN A 611 28.75 13.44 14.46
CA GLN A 611 27.56 13.81 13.70
C GLN A 611 27.18 15.29 13.84
N LYS A 612 27.84 16.17 13.09
CA LYS A 612 27.30 17.47 12.67
C LYS A 612 27.04 17.49 11.17
N SER A 613 25.84 17.04 10.77
CA SER A 613 25.01 17.61 9.69
C SER A 613 24.20 16.52 9.01
N ALA A 614 22.88 16.66 9.07
CA ALA A 614 22.02 16.51 7.89
C ALA A 614 20.70 17.23 8.19
N ALA A 615 20.49 18.33 7.49
CA ALA A 615 19.28 19.13 7.58
C ALA A 615 18.08 18.36 7.01
N ASN A 616 16.93 18.52 7.67
CA ASN A 616 15.63 18.10 7.13
C ASN A 616 15.40 18.75 5.75
N PRO A 617 14.97 17.99 4.73
CA PRO A 617 14.52 18.60 3.49
C PRO A 617 13.25 19.39 3.79
N ALA A 618 13.32 20.71 3.54
CA ALA A 618 12.18 21.60 3.58
C ALA A 618 11.11 21.09 2.61
N GLN A 619 9.92 20.81 3.14
CA GLN A 619 8.73 20.62 2.31
C GLN A 619 8.40 21.96 1.65
N THR A 620 8.75 22.08 0.38
CA THR A 620 8.29 23.16 -0.47
C THR A 620 6.78 23.01 -0.66
N ASN A 621 6.00 23.86 0.02
CA ASN A 621 4.59 24.08 -0.25
C ASN A 621 4.43 24.85 -1.58
N ALA A 622 4.75 24.19 -2.69
CA ALA A 622 4.34 24.65 -4.00
C ALA A 622 2.84 24.35 -4.14
N THR A 623 2.03 25.40 -4.30
CA THR A 623 0.60 25.29 -4.62
C THR A 623 0.47 24.41 -5.87
N PRO A 624 -0.22 23.26 -5.79
CA PRO A 624 -0.34 22.36 -6.93
C PRO A 624 -1.04 23.07 -8.09
N SER A 625 -0.52 22.90 -9.30
CA SER A 625 -1.15 23.43 -10.52
C SER A 625 -2.56 22.87 -10.66
N LYS A 626 -3.55 23.75 -10.80
CA LYS A 626 -4.95 23.37 -11.01
C LYS A 626 -5.15 22.61 -12.32
N LEU A 627 -6.08 21.65 -12.33
CA LEU A 627 -6.36 20.77 -13.46
C LEU A 627 -6.97 21.53 -14.66
N SER A 628 -6.62 21.14 -15.89
CA SER A 628 -7.18 21.69 -17.12
C SER A 628 -8.46 20.95 -17.54
N GLN A 629 -9.32 21.61 -18.33
CA GLN A 629 -10.61 21.06 -18.81
C GLN A 629 -10.47 19.77 -19.63
N GLN A 630 -9.37 19.59 -20.35
CA GLN A 630 -9.14 18.40 -21.18
C GLN A 630 -8.51 17.22 -20.41
N ALA A 631 -8.11 17.41 -19.15
CA ALA A 631 -7.44 16.37 -18.40
C ALA A 631 -8.42 15.27 -17.97
N ALA A 632 -7.95 14.02 -18.02
CA ALA A 632 -8.67 12.90 -17.43
C ALA A 632 -8.99 13.19 -15.96
N GLY A 633 -10.24 12.93 -15.55
CA GLY A 633 -10.72 13.19 -14.20
C GLY A 633 -11.23 14.62 -13.94
N PHE A 634 -11.25 15.52 -14.93
CA PHE A 634 -11.79 16.89 -14.76
C PHE A 634 -13.24 16.89 -14.27
N GLU A 635 -14.13 16.16 -14.94
CA GLU A 635 -15.55 16.06 -14.55
C GLU A 635 -15.73 15.54 -13.12
N PHE A 636 -14.89 14.58 -12.72
CA PHE A 636 -14.92 14.07 -11.36
C PHE A 636 -14.40 15.13 -10.37
N ALA A 637 -13.31 15.83 -10.69
CA ALA A 637 -12.81 16.94 -9.88
C ALA A 637 -13.89 18.02 -9.67
N ARG A 638 -14.63 18.38 -10.73
CA ARG A 638 -15.77 19.29 -10.67
C ARG A 638 -16.86 18.83 -9.71
N LEU A 639 -17.22 17.55 -9.79
CA LEU A 639 -18.17 16.96 -8.86
C LEU A 639 -17.69 17.05 -7.41
N ILE A 640 -16.41 16.78 -7.15
CA ILE A 640 -15.83 16.86 -5.80
C ILE A 640 -15.82 18.29 -5.26
N GLU A 641 -15.42 19.27 -6.08
CA GLU A 641 -15.46 20.68 -5.69
C GLU A 641 -16.88 21.11 -5.36
N ARG A 642 -17.86 20.74 -6.20
CA ARG A 642 -19.27 21.06 -5.98
C ARG A 642 -19.78 20.48 -4.66
N GLU A 643 -19.49 19.22 -4.37
CA GLU A 643 -19.93 18.58 -3.13
C GLU A 643 -19.22 19.15 -1.89
N CYS A 644 -17.94 19.51 -2.03
CA CYS A 644 -17.19 20.25 -1.00
C CYS A 644 -17.84 21.61 -0.73
N TRP A 645 -18.09 22.40 -1.77
CA TRP A 645 -18.70 23.73 -1.67
C TRP A 645 -20.11 23.68 -1.08
N LYS A 646 -20.94 22.69 -1.44
CA LYS A 646 -22.25 22.49 -0.78
C LYS A 646 -22.13 22.31 0.74
N GLN A 647 -21.10 21.60 1.21
CA GLN A 647 -20.87 21.43 2.65
C GLN A 647 -20.37 22.72 3.29
N GLU A 648 -19.46 23.45 2.64
CA GLU A 648 -18.94 24.71 3.15
C GLU A 648 -20.02 25.81 3.18
N ILE A 649 -20.87 25.91 2.15
CA ILE A 649 -22.08 26.77 2.15
C ILE A 649 -22.94 26.45 3.37
N ARG A 650 -23.25 25.17 3.60
CA ARG A 650 -24.06 24.76 4.75
C ARG A 650 -23.41 25.17 6.08
N ARG A 651 -22.10 24.94 6.23
CA ARG A 651 -21.35 25.31 7.45
C ARG A 651 -21.36 26.82 7.67
N ALA A 652 -21.10 27.60 6.63
CA ALA A 652 -21.10 29.06 6.69
C ALA A 652 -22.49 29.62 7.02
N CYS A 653 -23.54 29.14 6.33
CA CYS A 653 -24.91 29.54 6.61
C CYS A 653 -25.35 29.18 8.04
N LEU A 654 -25.00 27.99 8.55
CA LEU A 654 -25.29 27.62 9.93
C LEU A 654 -24.52 28.48 10.95
N ALA A 655 -23.26 28.82 10.66
CA ALA A 655 -22.45 29.67 11.53
C ALA A 655 -23.00 31.11 11.59
N ILE A 656 -23.42 31.67 10.46
CA ILE A 656 -24.10 32.97 10.41
C ILE A 656 -25.45 32.90 11.12
N ALA A 657 -26.24 31.87 10.81
CA ALA A 657 -27.55 31.70 11.41
C ALA A 657 -27.49 31.43 12.91
N ALA A 658 -26.38 30.97 13.49
CA ALA A 658 -26.23 30.84 14.94
C ALA A 658 -26.02 32.19 15.64
N ASP A 659 -25.44 33.18 14.95
CA ASP A 659 -25.11 34.50 15.50
C ASP A 659 -26.28 35.50 15.34
N ARG A 660 -26.90 35.90 16.46
CA ARG A 660 -28.06 36.82 16.47
C ARG A 660 -27.74 38.15 15.79
N ARG A 661 -26.57 38.74 16.08
CA ARG A 661 -26.19 40.06 15.55
C ARG A 661 -26.11 40.03 14.04
N LYS A 662 -25.56 38.95 13.47
CA LYS A 662 -25.49 38.77 12.01
C LYS A 662 -26.86 38.57 11.38
N ARG A 663 -27.79 37.86 12.05
CA ARG A 663 -29.17 37.74 11.57
C ARG A 663 -29.88 39.09 11.54
N GLU A 664 -29.74 39.89 12.60
CA GLU A 664 -30.29 41.24 12.69
C GLU A 664 -29.65 42.18 11.63
N GLU A 665 -28.34 42.10 11.44
CA GLU A 665 -27.62 42.86 10.41
C GLU A 665 -28.10 42.49 9.00
N PHE A 666 -28.13 41.20 8.67
CA PHE A 666 -28.39 40.76 7.29
C PHE A 666 -29.87 40.74 6.92
N LEU A 667 -30.75 40.45 7.88
CA LEU A 667 -32.18 40.24 7.63
C LEU A 667 -33.08 41.20 8.40
N GLY A 668 -32.59 41.83 9.46
CA GLY A 668 -33.38 42.71 10.32
C GLY A 668 -34.39 41.98 11.19
N TRP A 669 -34.30 40.64 11.31
CA TRP A 669 -35.27 39.84 12.04
C TRP A 669 -35.06 39.96 13.54
N GLU A 670 -36.13 40.26 14.26
CA GLU A 670 -36.16 40.45 15.70
C GLU A 670 -37.02 39.35 16.32
N ALA A 671 -36.44 38.52 17.16
CA ALA A 671 -37.17 37.49 17.89
C ALA A 671 -37.79 38.08 19.17
N GLU A 672 -38.41 39.27 19.11
CA GLU A 672 -38.99 39.95 20.28
C GLU A 672 -40.51 40.10 20.16
N GLY A 673 -41.23 39.92 21.27
CA GLY A 673 -42.69 39.84 21.32
C GLY A 673 -43.21 38.46 20.90
N GLY A 674 -44.24 37.91 21.57
CA GLY A 674 -44.63 36.48 21.54
C GLY A 674 -44.96 35.81 20.19
N GLN A 675 -44.77 36.46 19.05
CA GLN A 675 -44.84 35.85 17.71
C GLN A 675 -43.57 36.05 16.85
N GLY A 676 -42.60 36.86 17.30
CA GLY A 676 -41.44 37.29 16.52
C GLY A 676 -41.78 38.21 15.35
N LYS A 677 -40.80 38.98 14.88
CA LYS A 677 -40.92 39.86 13.71
C LYS A 677 -39.81 39.50 12.71
N PRO A 678 -40.09 38.78 11.61
CA PRO A 678 -41.41 38.37 11.10
C PRO A 678 -41.98 37.10 11.76
N PRO A 679 -43.31 36.93 11.80
CA PRO A 679 -43.93 35.75 12.39
C PRO A 679 -43.70 34.49 11.56
N MET A 680 -43.70 33.31 12.22
CA MET A 680 -43.43 32.01 11.58
C MET A 680 -44.34 31.68 10.39
N SER A 681 -45.55 32.21 10.31
CA SER A 681 -46.44 32.06 9.15
C SER A 681 -45.91 32.76 7.90
N GLN A 682 -45.30 33.94 8.05
CA GLN A 682 -44.66 34.68 6.95
C GLN A 682 -43.36 33.99 6.52
N LEU A 683 -42.56 33.52 7.48
CA LEU A 683 -41.36 32.74 7.21
C LEU A 683 -41.67 31.40 6.54
N GLY A 684 -42.79 30.77 6.91
CA GLY A 684 -43.32 29.58 6.22
C GLY A 684 -43.64 29.87 4.75
N GLY A 685 -44.28 31.01 4.46
CA GLY A 685 -44.55 31.47 3.10
C GLY A 685 -43.27 31.72 2.29
N LEU A 686 -42.29 32.41 2.87
CA LEU A 686 -40.97 32.63 2.26
C LEU A 686 -40.26 31.31 1.97
N ARG A 687 -40.24 30.37 2.94
CA ARG A 687 -39.64 29.04 2.78
C ARG A 687 -40.28 28.26 1.62
N SER A 688 -41.60 28.35 1.47
CA SER A 688 -42.33 27.69 0.38
C SER A 688 -41.95 28.26 -1.00
N GLN A 689 -41.74 29.57 -1.12
CA GLN A 689 -41.27 30.16 -2.39
C GLN A 689 -39.80 29.84 -2.65
N LEU A 690 -38.95 29.91 -1.63
CA LEU A 690 -37.54 29.53 -1.73
C LEU A 690 -37.36 28.06 -2.13
N ALA A 691 -38.26 27.16 -1.72
CA ALA A 691 -38.20 25.75 -2.12
C ALA A 691 -38.24 25.55 -3.64
N ARG A 692 -38.85 26.50 -4.38
CA ARG A 692 -38.97 26.50 -5.85
C ARG A 692 -37.75 27.06 -6.57
N LEU A 693 -36.79 27.64 -5.86
CA LEU A 693 -35.55 28.21 -6.43
C LEU A 693 -34.54 27.09 -6.72
N HIS A 694 -34.62 26.48 -7.90
CA HIS A 694 -33.72 25.40 -8.32
C HIS A 694 -32.60 25.89 -9.24
N LYS A 695 -32.88 26.86 -10.09
CA LYS A 695 -31.94 27.53 -11.01
C LYS A 695 -32.00 29.05 -10.83
N ALA A 696 -31.08 29.76 -11.47
CA ALA A 696 -31.00 31.22 -11.33
C ALA A 696 -32.27 31.92 -11.89
N GLU A 697 -32.88 31.36 -12.94
CA GLU A 697 -34.04 31.93 -13.61
C GLU A 697 -35.32 31.89 -12.75
N ASP A 698 -35.40 30.95 -11.80
CA ASP A 698 -36.56 30.79 -10.90
C ASP A 698 -36.71 31.98 -9.93
N VAL A 699 -35.69 32.85 -9.81
CA VAL A 699 -35.72 34.02 -8.93
C VAL A 699 -36.83 35.00 -9.29
N GLN A 700 -37.24 35.08 -10.55
CA GLN A 700 -38.22 36.05 -11.02
C GLN A 700 -39.58 35.86 -10.31
N ALA A 701 -40.05 34.61 -10.20
CA ALA A 701 -41.30 34.30 -9.50
C ALA A 701 -41.24 34.62 -7.99
N LEU A 702 -40.06 34.48 -7.38
CA LEU A 702 -39.83 34.84 -5.98
C LEU A 702 -39.82 36.36 -5.79
N LEU A 703 -39.24 37.11 -6.73
CA LEU A 703 -39.25 38.58 -6.72
C LEU A 703 -40.67 39.12 -6.91
N GLU A 704 -41.46 38.55 -7.82
CA GLU A 704 -42.88 38.90 -7.98
C GLU A 704 -43.67 38.64 -6.70
N TRP A 705 -43.49 37.47 -6.07
CA TRP A 705 -44.13 37.19 -4.79
C TRP A 705 -43.74 38.20 -3.69
N LEU A 706 -42.46 38.59 -3.62
CA LEU A 706 -41.97 39.62 -2.70
C LEU A 706 -42.60 40.98 -2.99
N GLU A 707 -42.72 41.36 -4.26
CA GLU A 707 -43.35 42.63 -4.67
C GLU A 707 -44.83 42.65 -4.26
N HIS A 708 -45.57 41.55 -4.50
CA HIS A 708 -46.95 41.40 -4.06
C HIS A 708 -47.09 41.44 -2.53
N LEU A 709 -46.11 40.90 -1.79
CA LEU A 709 -46.08 40.96 -0.33
C LEU A 709 -45.83 42.40 0.15
N GLN A 710 -44.88 43.12 -0.46
CA GLN A 710 -44.58 44.52 -0.15
C GLN A 710 -45.79 45.43 -0.39
N LYS A 711 -46.56 45.18 -1.45
CA LYS A 711 -47.79 45.92 -1.81
C LYS A 711 -49.00 45.65 -0.90
N ASN A 712 -48.93 44.66 0.01
CA ASN A 712 -50.05 44.31 0.89
C ASN A 712 -49.76 44.74 2.35
N PRO A 713 -50.36 45.85 2.84
CA PRO A 713 -50.08 46.40 4.17
C PRO A 713 -50.26 45.38 5.31
N ARG A 714 -51.32 44.56 5.25
CA ARG A 714 -51.62 43.51 6.25
C ARG A 714 -50.51 42.45 6.36
N ARG A 715 -49.67 42.31 5.33
CA ARG A 715 -48.55 41.36 5.30
C ARG A 715 -47.21 42.07 5.47
N SER A 716 -46.96 43.19 4.82
CA SER A 716 -45.69 43.92 4.88
C SER A 716 -45.42 44.51 6.27
N GLU A 717 -46.44 44.99 7.00
CA GLU A 717 -46.30 45.50 8.38
C GLU A 717 -45.85 44.44 9.39
N LYS A 718 -46.01 43.14 9.05
CA LYS A 718 -45.54 42.01 9.87
C LYS A 718 -44.04 41.78 9.77
N TRP A 719 -43.34 42.46 8.85
CA TRP A 719 -41.89 42.36 8.69
C TRP A 719 -41.19 43.58 9.32
N PRO A 720 -39.95 43.42 9.81
CA PRO A 720 -39.15 44.55 10.28
C PRO A 720 -38.85 45.57 9.17
N ASN A 721 -38.68 46.83 9.55
CA ASN A 721 -38.41 47.91 8.58
C ASN A 721 -37.13 47.62 7.79
N GLY A 722 -37.23 47.65 6.46
CA GLY A 722 -36.12 47.36 5.55
C GLY A 722 -35.80 45.88 5.34
N SER A 723 -36.41 44.95 6.10
CA SER A 723 -36.16 43.51 5.97
C SER A 723 -36.45 42.98 4.56
N LEU A 724 -37.63 43.32 4.01
CA LEU A 724 -38.03 42.89 2.66
C LEU A 724 -37.11 43.44 1.56
N ARG A 725 -36.56 44.66 1.73
CA ARG A 725 -35.58 45.24 0.80
C ARG A 725 -34.22 44.54 0.88
N ARG A 726 -33.79 44.12 2.07
CA ARG A 726 -32.56 43.33 2.25
C ARG A 726 -32.69 41.95 1.60
N ILE A 727 -33.85 41.30 1.75
CA ILE A 727 -34.15 40.04 1.08
C ILE A 727 -34.14 40.21 -0.44
N GLU A 728 -34.79 41.26 -0.96
CA GLU A 728 -34.79 41.58 -2.38
C GLU A 728 -33.38 41.84 -2.93
N SER A 729 -32.53 42.57 -2.19
CA SER A 729 -31.13 42.83 -2.57
C SER A 729 -30.34 41.52 -2.72
N LEU A 730 -30.44 40.63 -1.72
CA LEU A 730 -29.81 39.31 -1.75
C LEU A 730 -30.22 38.45 -2.96
N LEU A 731 -31.44 38.63 -3.44
CA LEU A 731 -31.97 37.89 -4.59
C LEU A 731 -31.59 38.53 -5.93
N ARG A 732 -31.52 39.86 -6.02
CA ARG A 732 -31.16 40.60 -7.24
C ARG A 732 -29.65 40.62 -7.51
N ASN A 733 -28.83 40.52 -6.46
CA ASN A 733 -27.38 40.63 -6.54
C ASN A 733 -26.71 39.31 -6.15
N PRO A 734 -26.41 38.40 -7.10
CA PRO A 734 -25.84 37.10 -6.78
C PRO A 734 -24.51 37.14 -6.03
N GLY A 735 -23.71 38.19 -6.22
CA GLY A 735 -22.47 38.39 -5.48
C GLY A 735 -22.66 38.64 -3.99
N GLU A 736 -23.81 39.18 -3.56
CA GLU A 736 -24.03 39.61 -2.18
C GLU A 736 -24.05 38.43 -1.21
N ILE A 737 -24.68 37.31 -1.58
CA ILE A 737 -24.68 36.12 -0.72
C ILE A 737 -23.27 35.57 -0.54
N TRP A 738 -22.45 35.57 -1.60
CA TRP A 738 -21.06 35.10 -1.53
C TRP A 738 -20.20 35.99 -0.65
N GLN A 739 -20.37 37.31 -0.71
CA GLN A 739 -19.69 38.26 0.19
C GLN A 739 -20.07 38.05 1.67
N LYS A 740 -21.31 37.64 1.95
CA LYS A 740 -21.76 37.40 3.33
C LYS A 740 -21.27 36.07 3.89
N ILE A 741 -21.20 35.01 3.07
CA ILE A 741 -20.86 33.66 3.55
C ILE A 741 -19.37 33.31 3.42
N LEU A 742 -18.64 33.95 2.51
CA LEU A 742 -17.18 33.84 2.41
C LEU A 742 -16.55 34.85 3.37
N LYS A 743 -15.59 34.40 4.18
CA LYS A 743 -14.79 35.30 5.03
C LYS A 743 -13.72 35.97 4.15
N SER A 744 -13.34 37.21 4.47
CA SER A 744 -12.37 38.01 3.72
C SER A 744 -11.01 37.33 3.46
N ASP A 745 -10.63 36.35 4.29
CA ASP A 745 -9.34 35.64 4.21
C ASP A 745 -9.44 34.15 3.82
N ASP A 746 -10.65 33.59 3.60
CA ASP A 746 -10.86 32.15 3.42
C ASP A 746 -11.52 31.83 2.07
N ASN A 747 -10.69 31.64 1.04
CA ASN A 747 -11.14 31.09 -0.23
C ASN A 747 -11.32 29.58 -0.09
N TRP A 748 -12.55 29.09 -0.29
CA TRP A 748 -12.83 27.66 -0.28
C TRP A 748 -12.03 26.91 -1.35
N PRO A 749 -11.58 25.69 -1.04
CA PRO A 749 -10.59 25.00 -1.84
C PRO A 749 -11.17 24.56 -3.19
N THR A 750 -10.32 24.56 -4.22
CA THR A 750 -10.66 24.15 -5.60
C THR A 750 -9.52 23.34 -6.22
N LEU A 751 -9.88 22.46 -7.14
CA LEU A 751 -9.00 21.55 -7.90
C LEU A 751 -8.76 22.03 -9.35
N THR A 752 -9.70 22.81 -9.91
CA THR A 752 -9.73 23.21 -11.32
C THR A 752 -9.69 24.75 -11.47
N LYS A 753 -9.18 25.24 -12.60
CA LYS A 753 -8.82 26.66 -12.78
C LYS A 753 -10.02 27.61 -12.65
N ASP A 754 -11.12 27.28 -13.28
CA ASP A 754 -12.34 28.08 -13.45
C ASP A 754 -13.40 27.80 -12.37
N ALA A 755 -13.02 27.16 -11.25
CA ALA A 755 -13.98 26.67 -10.27
C ALA A 755 -14.75 27.70 -9.49
N ILE A 756 -14.08 28.75 -9.03
CA ILE A 756 -14.72 29.74 -8.18
C ILE A 756 -15.90 30.37 -8.93
N GLN A 757 -15.67 30.83 -10.16
CA GLN A 757 -16.69 31.46 -10.99
C GLN A 757 -17.86 30.51 -11.30
N GLN A 758 -17.54 29.30 -11.79
CA GLN A 758 -18.56 28.31 -12.17
C GLN A 758 -19.40 27.85 -10.98
N LEU A 759 -18.78 27.56 -9.84
CA LEU A 759 -19.48 27.07 -8.64
C LEU A 759 -20.31 28.17 -7.98
N GLN A 760 -19.83 29.42 -7.98
CA GLN A 760 -20.64 30.55 -7.49
C GLN A 760 -21.90 30.76 -8.34
N GLN A 761 -21.79 30.58 -9.66
CA GLN A 761 -22.96 30.66 -10.54
C GLN A 761 -23.90 29.47 -10.35
N GLU A 762 -23.37 28.24 -10.36
CA GLU A 762 -24.15 27.00 -10.24
C GLU A 762 -24.85 26.87 -8.88
N LEU A 763 -24.14 27.18 -7.79
CA LEU A 763 -24.61 26.93 -6.42
C LEU A 763 -25.35 28.12 -5.79
N TRP A 764 -25.49 29.25 -6.50
CA TRP A 764 -26.19 30.42 -5.98
C TRP A 764 -27.63 30.11 -5.49
N PRO A 765 -28.49 29.40 -6.26
CA PRO A 765 -29.82 29.01 -5.80
C PRO A 765 -29.77 28.21 -4.49
N GLN A 766 -28.78 27.33 -4.36
CA GLN A 766 -28.61 26.49 -3.18
C GLN A 766 -28.09 27.29 -1.97
N ALA A 767 -27.16 28.22 -2.19
CA ALA A 767 -26.65 29.11 -1.15
C ALA A 767 -27.78 29.96 -0.55
N ILE A 768 -28.60 30.58 -1.39
CA ILE A 768 -29.78 31.35 -0.98
C ILE A 768 -30.73 30.48 -0.14
N ARG A 769 -31.13 29.31 -0.64
CA ARG A 769 -32.04 28.41 0.10
C ARG A 769 -31.48 27.99 1.46
N MET A 770 -30.20 27.58 1.51
CA MET A 770 -29.55 27.15 2.75
C MET A 770 -29.40 28.29 3.75
N PHE A 771 -29.07 29.50 3.29
CA PHE A 771 -28.95 30.69 4.12
C PHE A 771 -30.27 31.02 4.83
N PHE A 772 -31.35 31.13 4.05
CA PHE A 772 -32.67 31.44 4.60
C PHE A 772 -33.22 30.30 5.47
N ASP A 773 -33.11 29.02 5.05
CA ASP A 773 -33.58 27.90 5.88
C ASP A 773 -32.84 27.83 7.23
N ALA A 774 -31.52 28.07 7.24
CA ALA A 774 -30.74 28.14 8.47
C ALA A 774 -31.22 29.29 9.37
N CYS A 775 -31.38 30.51 8.82
CA CYS A 775 -31.83 31.68 9.58
C CYS A 775 -33.26 31.49 10.13
N ILE A 776 -34.18 30.91 9.34
CA ILE A 776 -35.57 30.65 9.78
C ILE A 776 -35.58 29.67 10.95
N ARG A 777 -34.79 28.59 10.89
CA ARG A 777 -34.70 27.62 11.99
C ARG A 777 -34.10 28.24 13.25
N ALA A 778 -33.07 29.08 13.10
CA ALA A 778 -32.46 29.77 14.23
C ALA A 778 -33.42 30.77 14.88
N HIS A 779 -34.13 31.57 14.08
CA HIS A 779 -35.17 32.49 14.55
C HIS A 779 -36.28 31.74 15.30
N LYS A 780 -36.72 30.58 14.79
CA LYS A 780 -37.68 29.73 15.49
C LYS A 780 -37.17 29.27 16.86
N ARG A 781 -35.93 28.78 16.94
CA ARG A 781 -35.34 28.31 18.21
C ARG A 781 -35.25 29.43 19.23
N GLU A 782 -34.87 30.63 18.81
CA GLU A 782 -34.79 31.79 19.70
C GLU A 782 -36.15 32.19 20.27
N LEU A 783 -37.22 32.09 19.47
CA LEU A 783 -38.60 32.29 19.97
C LEU A 783 -39.04 31.20 20.95
N GLU A 784 -38.65 29.95 20.71
CA GLU A 784 -38.92 28.81 21.62
C GLU A 784 -38.17 28.99 22.95
N GLU A 785 -36.93 29.47 22.93
CA GLU A 785 -36.12 29.78 24.13
C GLU A 785 -36.68 30.93 24.96
N GLN A 786 -37.30 31.93 24.35
CA GLN A 786 -37.94 33.05 25.07
C GLN A 786 -39.34 32.73 25.58
N SER A 787 -39.98 31.68 25.05
CA SER A 787 -41.31 31.21 25.45
C SER A 787 -41.27 30.08 26.49
N SER A 788 -40.07 29.55 26.75
CA SER A 788 -39.76 28.52 27.77
C SER A 788 -39.26 29.21 29.03
#